data_AF-A0A946RG04-F1
#
_entry.id   AF-A0A946RG04-F1
#
_cell.length_a   1.000
_cell.length_b   1.000
_cell.length_c   1.000
_cell.angle_alpha   90.00
_cell.angle_beta   90.00
_cell.angle_gamma   90.00
#
_symmetry.space_group_name_H-M   'P 1'
#
loop_
_entity.id
_entity.type
_entity.pdbx_description
1 polymer ?
#
loop_
_entity_poly.entity_id
_entity_poly.type
_entity_poly.pdbx_seq_one_letter_code
_entity_poly.pdbx_strand_id
1 'polypeptide(L)'
;MITPFNYTFSIRPRYLLLFLTVTCLFANSVTIRGIVRNPAGKPVKKASVTLRNMKDEIVVDEKTNRKGNFILEDVDPNFYFLLFENEGDGSKRIKINPRKTKNKDLVLTIELNGEDQPIECYLFSNNNPTDYDPVLKAKGLNVKLTDQHFNISWTDIKQATSYVLFENDVEIYTGVETRFEKVAKPGVEYCYSVEVKGKFGLVGEKSEQYCTSAPTAIPRDISINVSKNTLSLNWASVDGAISYIIYRNDEKITNTDLTSYTDIDLEFGTDFFYKITALNLLDKESHASIEIKGTTRDFVAPPILASMKNENRIMLIWNEVKIAKTYNIYRGGDFVKFVHSNSFSDTKPPGETQCYEVTSVDQFGVESDRSNTHCSKVPIKSPTGVTADGDVASMHLNWNSVPGAIYYQVYEQVSPDSTVLIQKVKSTQLTVRDLDYGIDKCFVITALDGDGSETAPSIESCNAVLDPPHFTIQKMNIIEPSGNNALDANETGSFEFAIFNDGQSPAHQVQLSIIPINENPHIEIGEPVILDTLLAGRIEFFEIQMKGLLKLEAGENKFELKITSQEKIILEESYQFAVDAKSVIPPKLIIADFAIANDFGTQYIPKNEQVTLTIRVQNVGEGFTEFAEVLLLENRSFTTPGFAGIITLPAMNPGDYIDFEIPIMTLQDNIFADLELTDYLDKTVTQRLELETMKHYRAPIDLTLQSIGTEDVNPYPDALGEIDVDHRIPLGRKNPNAMAIILATEQYDDSNYPDLEFAQRDGDIVRRYFNQSFGLSDFQMLPAKTWQMEGGPTANDLKNIFDPHQGDLRKRIITADKYSGVDEMDIFVYYRGYGEWVDGKPLLIPIDAKRTRHITKIPLEQMVENLSLLSVLSNIKTITIFLDITYLNPKKSVGSIWEFQDLPDKICILSAASNGEASQIFNEKKHSIFTYSLLKGFAGSADDGDHLLELGELIEYIYKVVPTFARTVSNSNRQNPAFYGMDLKRTILDLR
;
A
#
# COMPACT_ATOMS: atom_id res chain seq x y z
N MET A 1 -2.28 -5.04 -95.73
CA MET A 1 -2.19 -4.05 -96.82
C MET A 1 -0.72 -3.77 -97.07
N ILE A 2 -0.32 -3.62 -98.34
CA ILE A 2 0.91 -2.93 -98.80
C ILE A 2 2.28 -3.62 -98.51
N THR A 3 2.87 -4.02 -99.64
CA THR A 3 4.25 -4.37 -100.05
C THR A 3 5.32 -3.29 -99.77
N PRO A 4 6.58 -3.41 -100.24
CA PRO A 4 7.62 -4.45 -100.06
C PRO A 4 8.98 -3.79 -99.68
N PHE A 5 10.11 -4.53 -99.63
CA PHE A 5 11.41 -4.00 -100.09
C PHE A 5 12.40 -5.11 -100.49
N ASN A 6 13.07 -4.94 -101.62
CA ASN A 6 14.11 -5.85 -102.14
C ASN A 6 15.50 -5.43 -101.66
N TYR A 7 16.43 -6.38 -101.55
CA TYR A 7 17.80 -6.18 -102.03
C TYR A 7 18.39 -7.46 -102.63
N THR A 8 19.11 -7.32 -103.74
CA THR A 8 19.63 -8.40 -104.59
C THR A 8 21.16 -8.36 -104.70
N PHE A 9 21.80 -9.53 -104.55
CA PHE A 9 23.09 -9.88 -105.15
C PHE A 9 23.01 -11.40 -105.47
N SER A 10 23.15 -11.99 -106.66
CA SER A 10 23.74 -11.65 -107.99
C SER A 10 25.05 -12.42 -108.28
N ILE A 11 25.01 -13.28 -109.32
CA ILE A 11 26.15 -13.80 -110.12
C ILE A 11 27.06 -14.85 -109.40
N ARG A 12 27.41 -16.03 -109.96
CA ARG A 12 27.19 -16.67 -111.29
C ARG A 12 27.37 -18.21 -111.19
N PRO A 13 26.73 -19.04 -112.05
CA PRO A 13 27.10 -20.44 -112.22
C PRO A 13 28.31 -20.61 -113.17
N ARG A 14 29.01 -21.75 -113.06
CA ARG A 14 29.99 -22.21 -114.07
C ARG A 14 29.69 -23.66 -114.45
N TYR A 15 29.04 -23.83 -115.59
CA TYR A 15 29.11 -25.10 -116.32
C TYR A 15 30.51 -25.25 -116.92
N LEU A 16 31.11 -26.42 -116.77
CA LEU A 16 32.24 -26.85 -117.59
C LEU A 16 31.96 -28.26 -118.08
N LEU A 17 31.54 -28.38 -119.35
CA LEU A 17 31.60 -29.65 -120.05
C LEU A 17 33.08 -29.98 -120.28
N LEU A 18 33.54 -31.14 -119.84
CA LEU A 18 34.87 -31.65 -120.17
C LEU A 18 34.77 -33.11 -120.60
N PHE A 19 34.93 -33.34 -121.90
CA PHE A 19 35.31 -34.67 -122.40
C PHE A 19 36.69 -35.00 -121.82
N LEU A 20 36.84 -36.09 -121.08
CA LEU A 20 38.15 -36.65 -120.81
C LEU A 20 38.17 -38.17 -121.02
N THR A 21 39.07 -38.54 -121.91
CA THR A 21 39.56 -39.88 -122.25
C THR A 21 39.58 -40.89 -121.11
N VAL A 22 39.11 -42.10 -121.39
CA VAL A 22 39.44 -43.31 -120.60
C VAL A 22 40.95 -43.53 -120.65
N THR A 23 41.63 -43.27 -119.54
CA THR A 23 42.95 -43.85 -119.26
C THR A 23 42.76 -44.92 -118.18
N CYS A 24 42.83 -46.19 -118.59
CA CYS A 24 42.98 -47.28 -117.64
C CYS A 24 44.36 -47.14 -116.98
N LEU A 25 44.39 -46.51 -115.81
CA LEU A 25 45.50 -46.63 -114.86
C LEU A 25 45.49 -48.06 -114.32
N PHE A 26 46.10 -48.99 -115.07
CA PHE A 26 46.48 -50.28 -114.53
C PHE A 26 47.41 -50.02 -113.34
N ALA A 27 47.07 -50.57 -112.18
CA ALA A 27 48.00 -50.57 -111.05
C ALA A 27 49.24 -51.36 -111.48
N ASN A 28 50.44 -50.88 -111.14
CA ASN A 28 51.64 -51.69 -111.38
C ASN A 28 51.48 -53.00 -110.59
N SER A 29 51.57 -54.13 -111.31
CA SER A 29 51.62 -55.44 -110.71
C SER A 29 52.83 -55.55 -109.77
N VAL A 30 52.73 -56.38 -108.74
CA VAL A 30 53.79 -56.60 -107.76
C VAL A 30 54.11 -58.09 -107.66
N THR A 31 55.34 -58.39 -107.28
CA THR A 31 55.78 -59.77 -107.05
C THR A 31 55.60 -60.13 -105.57
N ILE A 32 54.87 -61.21 -105.28
CA ILE A 32 54.89 -61.84 -103.95
C ILE A 32 55.87 -63.01 -104.03
N ARG A 33 56.97 -62.95 -103.28
CA ARG A 33 57.96 -64.02 -103.26
C ARG A 33 58.36 -64.37 -101.85
N GLY A 34 58.83 -65.58 -101.63
CA GLY A 34 59.24 -65.96 -100.29
C GLY A 34 59.86 -67.34 -100.21
N ILE A 35 60.11 -67.75 -98.97
CA ILE A 35 60.54 -69.10 -98.62
C ILE A 35 59.60 -69.68 -97.58
N VAL A 36 59.12 -70.90 -97.83
CA VAL A 36 58.38 -71.72 -96.88
C VAL A 36 59.35 -72.65 -96.18
N ARG A 37 59.33 -72.65 -94.85
CA ARG A 37 60.16 -73.50 -93.98
C ARG A 37 59.28 -74.27 -93.01
N ASN A 38 59.84 -75.35 -92.46
CA ASN A 38 59.27 -76.04 -91.31
C ASN A 38 60.03 -75.63 -90.02
N PRO A 39 59.63 -76.06 -88.82
CA PRO A 39 60.19 -75.55 -87.56
C PRO A 39 61.65 -75.97 -87.33
N ALA A 40 62.13 -76.97 -88.07
CA ALA A 40 63.54 -77.33 -88.12
C ALA A 40 64.36 -76.40 -89.06
N GLY A 41 63.77 -75.28 -89.53
CA GLY A 41 64.36 -74.30 -90.43
C GLY A 41 64.58 -74.79 -91.86
N LYS A 42 64.19 -76.03 -92.19
CA LYS A 42 64.42 -76.65 -93.50
C LYS A 42 63.39 -76.17 -94.52
N PRO A 43 63.78 -76.00 -95.80
CA PRO A 43 62.86 -75.56 -96.84
C PRO A 43 61.81 -76.64 -97.17
N VAL A 44 60.52 -76.25 -97.16
CA VAL A 44 59.40 -77.14 -97.50
C VAL A 44 59.26 -77.20 -99.02
N LYS A 45 59.47 -78.38 -99.60
CA LYS A 45 59.39 -78.64 -101.05
C LYS A 45 57.96 -79.03 -101.45
N LYS A 46 57.48 -78.55 -102.60
CA LYS A 46 56.14 -78.83 -103.16
C LYS A 46 54.97 -78.44 -102.23
N ALA A 47 55.15 -77.54 -101.27
CA ALA A 47 54.01 -76.91 -100.61
C ALA A 47 53.20 -76.16 -101.67
N SER A 48 51.88 -76.28 -101.64
CA SER A 48 50.99 -75.44 -102.44
C SER A 48 50.93 -74.06 -101.81
N VAL A 49 50.98 -73.05 -102.65
CA VAL A 49 50.91 -71.64 -102.31
C VAL A 49 49.78 -71.05 -103.13
N THR A 50 48.60 -70.98 -102.53
CA THR A 50 47.41 -70.47 -103.20
C THR A 50 47.12 -69.04 -102.79
N LEU A 51 47.24 -68.11 -103.75
CA LEU A 51 46.71 -66.76 -103.61
C LEU A 51 45.21 -66.82 -103.88
N ARG A 52 44.41 -66.48 -102.87
CA ARG A 52 42.95 -66.57 -102.89
C ARG A 52 42.32 -65.19 -102.74
N ASN A 53 41.25 -64.93 -103.47
CA ASN A 53 40.50 -63.67 -103.36
C ASN A 53 39.65 -63.62 -102.07
N MET A 54 38.92 -62.52 -101.84
CA MET A 54 38.07 -62.35 -100.65
C MET A 54 36.88 -63.34 -100.54
N LYS A 55 36.58 -64.12 -101.59
CA LYS A 55 35.61 -65.23 -101.54
C LYS A 55 36.25 -66.59 -101.21
N ASP A 56 37.57 -66.62 -101.04
CA ASP A 56 38.42 -67.82 -100.95
C ASP A 56 38.58 -68.63 -102.26
N GLU A 57 38.24 -68.03 -103.40
CA GLU A 57 38.50 -68.61 -104.72
C GLU A 57 39.99 -68.44 -105.08
N ILE A 58 40.63 -69.49 -105.59
CA ILE A 58 42.05 -69.48 -105.97
C ILE A 58 42.24 -68.63 -107.23
N VAL A 59 43.13 -67.63 -107.15
CA VAL A 59 43.55 -66.73 -108.23
C VAL A 59 44.85 -67.20 -108.85
N VAL A 60 45.79 -67.67 -108.02
CA VAL A 60 47.06 -68.27 -108.44
C VAL A 60 47.34 -69.48 -107.54
N ASP A 61 47.69 -70.64 -108.10
CA ASP A 61 48.23 -71.80 -107.38
C ASP A 61 49.65 -72.06 -107.91
N GLU A 62 50.63 -71.97 -107.01
CA GLU A 62 52.02 -72.27 -107.30
C GLU A 62 52.59 -73.26 -106.30
N LYS A 63 53.71 -73.90 -106.64
CA LYS A 63 54.34 -74.90 -105.76
C LYS A 63 55.78 -74.55 -105.43
N THR A 64 56.14 -74.64 -104.15
CA THR A 64 57.49 -74.33 -103.71
C THR A 64 58.52 -75.24 -104.37
N ASN A 65 59.62 -74.65 -104.84
CA ASN A 65 60.69 -75.39 -105.48
C ASN A 65 61.51 -76.22 -104.47
N ARG A 66 62.57 -76.91 -104.93
CA ARG A 66 63.42 -77.75 -104.05
C ARG A 66 64.11 -76.97 -102.90
N LYS A 67 64.20 -75.64 -102.98
CA LYS A 67 64.73 -74.74 -101.95
C LYS A 67 63.65 -74.08 -101.10
N GLY A 68 62.39 -74.51 -101.22
CA GLY A 68 61.25 -73.95 -100.47
C GLY A 68 60.79 -72.57 -100.97
N ASN A 69 61.41 -72.06 -102.03
CA ASN A 69 61.06 -70.74 -102.57
C ASN A 69 59.82 -70.83 -103.45
N PHE A 70 58.98 -69.80 -103.36
CA PHE A 70 57.87 -69.53 -104.27
C PHE A 70 57.98 -68.09 -104.79
N ILE A 71 57.42 -67.86 -105.97
CA ILE A 71 57.27 -66.54 -106.59
C ILE A 71 55.90 -66.52 -107.26
N LEU A 72 55.12 -65.49 -106.98
CA LEU A 72 53.90 -65.12 -107.67
C LEU A 72 54.20 -63.78 -108.37
N GLU A 73 54.41 -63.85 -109.68
CA GLU A 73 54.64 -62.66 -110.52
C GLU A 73 53.29 -62.07 -110.96
N ASP A 74 53.30 -60.82 -111.43
CA ASP A 74 52.14 -60.10 -111.96
C ASP A 74 50.88 -60.07 -111.06
N VAL A 75 51.03 -60.02 -109.74
CA VAL A 75 49.90 -59.91 -108.81
C VAL A 75 49.41 -58.46 -108.73
N ASP A 76 48.17 -58.20 -109.12
CA ASP A 76 47.50 -56.91 -108.91
C ASP A 76 47.30 -56.63 -107.41
N PRO A 77 47.77 -55.50 -106.84
CA PRO A 77 47.60 -55.20 -105.41
C PRO A 77 46.13 -55.06 -104.98
N ASN A 78 45.58 -56.11 -104.38
CA ASN A 78 44.19 -56.19 -103.93
C ASN A 78 44.07 -56.97 -102.60
N PHE A 79 42.87 -57.10 -102.04
CA PHE A 79 42.66 -57.90 -100.82
C PHE A 79 42.72 -59.39 -101.14
N TYR A 80 43.71 -60.09 -100.60
CA TYR A 80 43.89 -61.53 -100.76
C TYR A 80 44.07 -62.24 -99.41
N PHE A 81 43.76 -63.52 -99.41
CA PHE A 81 44.35 -64.47 -98.47
C PHE A 81 45.43 -65.25 -99.21
N LEU A 82 46.57 -65.48 -98.57
CA LEU A 82 47.61 -66.36 -99.11
C LEU A 82 47.70 -67.57 -98.18
N LEU A 83 47.39 -68.75 -98.74
CA LEU A 83 47.33 -70.01 -98.01
C LEU A 83 48.47 -70.92 -98.47
N PHE A 84 49.24 -71.37 -97.49
CA PHE A 84 50.37 -72.27 -97.65
C PHE A 84 49.99 -73.63 -97.08
N GLU A 85 50.07 -74.69 -97.89
CA GLU A 85 49.60 -76.04 -97.51
C GLU A 85 50.65 -77.12 -97.86
N ASN A 86 50.91 -78.03 -96.92
CA ASN A 86 51.73 -79.22 -97.13
C ASN A 86 51.19 -80.41 -96.31
N GLU A 87 51.07 -81.58 -96.94
CA GLU A 87 50.53 -82.81 -96.33
C GLU A 87 51.35 -83.34 -95.12
N GLY A 88 52.56 -82.85 -94.90
CA GLY A 88 53.41 -83.22 -93.75
C GLY A 88 53.77 -82.08 -92.78
N ASP A 89 53.94 -80.85 -93.28
CA ASP A 89 54.37 -79.71 -92.44
C ASP A 89 53.20 -78.79 -91.97
N GLY A 90 51.96 -79.01 -92.45
CA GLY A 90 50.75 -78.29 -92.00
C GLY A 90 50.29 -77.17 -92.93
N SER A 91 49.49 -76.22 -92.40
CA SER A 91 48.98 -75.07 -93.17
C SER A 91 49.11 -73.74 -92.43
N LYS A 92 49.32 -72.65 -93.17
CA LYS A 92 49.24 -71.27 -92.64
C LYS A 92 48.50 -70.37 -93.61
N ARG A 93 47.54 -69.60 -93.08
CA ARG A 93 46.77 -68.59 -93.81
C ARG A 93 47.20 -67.21 -93.34
N ILE A 94 47.59 -66.34 -94.25
CA ILE A 94 47.83 -64.91 -93.97
C ILE A 94 46.86 -64.07 -94.80
N LYS A 95 46.57 -62.85 -94.35
CA LYS A 95 45.84 -61.86 -95.15
C LYS A 95 46.82 -60.83 -95.72
N ILE A 96 46.59 -60.39 -96.95
CA ILE A 96 47.38 -59.35 -97.60
C ILE A 96 46.44 -58.22 -98.02
N ASN A 97 46.68 -57.03 -97.46
CA ASN A 97 45.91 -55.83 -97.69
C ASN A 97 46.64 -54.87 -98.68
N PRO A 98 45.95 -54.28 -99.67
CA PRO A 98 46.50 -53.23 -100.52
C PRO A 98 46.63 -51.93 -99.74
N ARG A 99 47.74 -51.23 -99.97
CA ARG A 99 47.94 -49.85 -99.49
C ARG A 99 47.23 -48.89 -100.43
N LYS A 100 46.60 -47.86 -99.86
CA LYS A 100 45.95 -46.76 -100.61
C LYS A 100 46.91 -45.90 -101.45
N THR A 101 48.23 -46.08 -101.28
CA THR A 101 49.27 -45.29 -101.95
C THR A 101 50.15 -46.18 -102.82
N LYS A 102 51.43 -46.35 -102.50
CA LYS A 102 52.36 -47.17 -103.28
C LYS A 102 52.49 -48.56 -102.67
N ASN A 103 51.99 -49.56 -103.39
CA ASN A 103 52.26 -50.97 -103.14
C ASN A 103 53.69 -51.32 -103.60
N LYS A 104 54.28 -52.33 -102.98
CA LYS A 104 55.61 -52.86 -103.31
C LYS A 104 55.58 -54.38 -103.30
N ASP A 105 56.55 -54.99 -103.96
CA ASP A 105 56.84 -56.42 -103.85
C ASP A 105 56.90 -56.85 -102.38
N LEU A 106 56.30 -58.00 -102.11
CA LEU A 106 56.17 -58.57 -100.78
C LEU A 106 57.11 -59.77 -100.66
N VAL A 107 58.04 -59.70 -99.71
CA VAL A 107 59.00 -60.76 -99.41
C VAL A 107 58.59 -61.44 -98.12
N LEU A 108 58.12 -62.68 -98.23
CA LEU A 108 57.60 -63.46 -97.12
C LEU A 108 58.59 -64.53 -96.67
N THR A 109 58.65 -64.77 -95.36
CA THR A 109 59.23 -65.98 -94.78
C THR A 109 58.13 -66.63 -93.96
N ILE A 110 57.73 -67.83 -94.34
CA ILE A 110 56.57 -68.52 -93.79
C ILE A 110 57.03 -69.81 -93.13
N GLU A 111 56.57 -70.04 -91.92
CA GLU A 111 56.82 -71.26 -91.17
C GLU A 111 55.51 -72.06 -91.03
N LEU A 112 55.53 -73.30 -91.51
CA LEU A 112 54.47 -74.28 -91.32
C LEU A 112 54.87 -75.18 -90.15
N ASN A 113 54.05 -75.25 -89.11
CA ASN A 113 54.37 -75.92 -87.84
C ASN A 113 53.39 -77.05 -87.46
N GLY A 114 52.47 -77.42 -88.34
CA GLY A 114 51.45 -78.45 -88.09
C GLY A 114 50.18 -78.01 -87.35
N GLU A 115 50.11 -76.77 -86.84
CA GLU A 115 48.95 -76.24 -86.09
C GLU A 115 48.27 -75.08 -86.82
N ASP A 116 46.97 -74.86 -86.57
CA ASP A 116 46.25 -73.69 -87.07
C ASP A 116 46.72 -72.42 -86.36
N GLN A 117 47.42 -71.56 -87.11
CA GLN A 117 47.94 -70.29 -86.60
C GLN A 117 46.93 -69.14 -86.75
N PRO A 118 46.91 -68.15 -85.84
CA PRO A 118 46.12 -66.93 -86.03
C PRO A 118 46.55 -66.19 -87.30
N ILE A 119 45.59 -65.55 -87.97
CA ILE A 119 45.85 -64.89 -89.26
C ILE A 119 46.54 -63.54 -89.03
N GLU A 120 47.80 -63.50 -89.39
CA GLU A 120 48.59 -62.28 -89.54
C GLU A 120 48.13 -61.47 -90.77
N CYS A 121 47.89 -60.17 -90.57
CA CYS A 121 47.58 -59.21 -91.62
C CYS A 121 48.84 -58.49 -92.11
N TYR A 122 49.25 -58.79 -93.33
CA TYR A 122 50.31 -58.10 -94.06
C TYR A 122 49.74 -56.97 -94.93
N LEU A 123 50.58 -55.99 -95.26
CA LEU A 123 50.34 -55.03 -96.33
C LEU A 123 51.24 -55.39 -97.53
N PHE A 124 50.96 -54.88 -98.73
CA PHE A 124 51.90 -54.92 -99.87
C PHE A 124 53.12 -53.99 -99.65
N SER A 125 53.95 -54.39 -98.67
CA SER A 125 55.22 -53.81 -98.26
C SER A 125 55.86 -54.73 -97.22
N ASN A 126 57.19 -54.79 -97.18
CA ASN A 126 57.96 -55.60 -96.21
C ASN A 126 57.98 -55.01 -94.79
N ASN A 127 56.82 -54.60 -94.29
CA ASN A 127 56.59 -54.25 -92.89
C ASN A 127 56.19 -55.53 -92.13
N ASN A 128 56.39 -55.55 -90.82
CA ASN A 128 55.85 -56.61 -89.96
C ASN A 128 54.31 -56.67 -90.05
N PRO A 129 53.70 -57.86 -89.92
CA PRO A 129 52.25 -58.01 -89.90
C PRO A 129 51.62 -57.45 -88.61
N THR A 130 50.28 -57.38 -88.59
CA THR A 130 49.47 -57.10 -87.40
C THR A 130 48.51 -58.25 -87.09
N ASP A 131 48.25 -58.49 -85.80
CA ASP A 131 47.32 -59.52 -85.31
C ASP A 131 45.83 -59.14 -85.47
N TYR A 132 45.58 -57.87 -85.81
CA TYR A 132 44.28 -57.33 -86.20
C TYR A 132 44.34 -56.82 -87.64
N ASP A 133 43.19 -56.65 -88.27
CA ASP A 133 43.04 -56.04 -89.59
C ASP A 133 42.68 -54.54 -89.49
N PRO A 134 43.58 -53.62 -89.88
CA PRO A 134 43.29 -52.18 -89.86
C PRO A 134 42.11 -51.75 -90.75
N VAL A 135 41.68 -52.61 -91.68
CA VAL A 135 40.52 -52.37 -92.56
C VAL A 135 39.19 -52.58 -91.81
N LEU A 136 39.21 -53.38 -90.75
CA LEU A 136 38.06 -53.69 -89.90
C LEU A 136 37.86 -52.66 -88.76
N LYS A 137 38.62 -51.56 -88.70
CA LYS A 137 38.41 -50.54 -87.65
C LYS A 137 37.02 -49.87 -87.80
N ALA A 138 36.16 -50.05 -86.79
CA ALA A 138 34.82 -49.48 -86.74
C ALA A 138 34.83 -47.93 -86.83
N LYS A 139 33.84 -47.35 -87.51
CA LYS A 139 33.72 -45.90 -87.71
C LYS A 139 32.28 -45.42 -87.67
N GLY A 140 32.10 -44.15 -87.32
CA GLY A 140 30.79 -43.50 -87.32
C GLY A 140 29.85 -44.05 -86.25
N LEU A 141 30.38 -44.47 -85.09
CA LEU A 141 29.56 -44.77 -83.92
C LEU A 141 28.75 -43.53 -83.54
N ASN A 142 27.43 -43.70 -83.45
CA ASN A 142 26.48 -42.63 -83.17
C ASN A 142 25.37 -43.17 -82.27
N VAL A 143 25.18 -42.55 -81.12
CA VAL A 143 24.12 -42.89 -80.17
C VAL A 143 23.12 -41.73 -80.13
N LYS A 144 21.91 -41.99 -80.61
CA LYS A 144 20.80 -41.03 -80.55
C LYS A 144 19.76 -41.49 -79.54
N LEU A 145 19.29 -40.58 -78.69
CA LEU A 145 18.10 -40.81 -77.88
C LEU A 145 16.86 -40.50 -78.72
N THR A 146 15.89 -41.41 -78.72
CA THR A 146 14.56 -41.24 -79.34
C THR A 146 13.50 -41.77 -78.37
N ASP A 147 12.60 -40.89 -77.93
CA ASP A 147 11.56 -41.12 -76.92
C ASP A 147 12.07 -41.70 -75.59
N GLN A 148 12.28 -43.02 -75.55
CA GLN A 148 12.76 -43.78 -74.38
C GLN A 148 13.87 -44.78 -74.74
N HIS A 149 14.44 -44.72 -75.96
CA HIS A 149 15.42 -45.68 -76.45
C HIS A 149 16.69 -44.99 -76.94
N PHE A 150 17.85 -45.56 -76.59
CA PHE A 150 19.10 -45.29 -77.29
C PHE A 150 19.14 -46.12 -78.56
N ASN A 151 19.18 -45.43 -79.69
CA ASN A 151 19.47 -45.98 -81.00
C ASN A 151 20.97 -45.81 -81.27
N ILE A 152 21.74 -46.88 -81.04
CA ILE A 152 23.17 -46.98 -81.34
C ILE A 152 23.32 -47.46 -82.78
N SER A 153 24.22 -46.84 -83.54
CA SER A 153 24.51 -47.21 -84.94
C SER A 153 25.95 -46.97 -85.31
N TRP A 154 26.48 -47.74 -86.27
CA TRP A 154 27.83 -47.60 -86.81
C TRP A 154 27.88 -47.90 -88.32
N THR A 155 29.02 -47.59 -88.96
CA THR A 155 29.18 -47.77 -90.41
C THR A 155 29.47 -49.22 -90.77
N ASP A 156 28.76 -49.76 -91.75
CA ASP A 156 29.02 -51.11 -92.29
C ASP A 156 30.37 -51.20 -93.04
N ILE A 157 31.10 -52.29 -92.80
CA ILE A 157 32.38 -52.62 -93.40
C ILE A 157 32.21 -53.90 -94.22
N LYS A 158 32.33 -53.82 -95.55
CA LYS A 158 32.15 -54.93 -96.51
C LYS A 158 32.98 -56.20 -96.26
N GLN A 159 33.95 -56.18 -95.35
CA GLN A 159 34.82 -57.31 -95.01
C GLN A 159 34.50 -57.91 -93.63
N ALA A 160 33.54 -57.33 -92.90
CA ALA A 160 33.06 -57.83 -91.63
C ALA A 160 32.25 -59.12 -91.83
N THR A 161 32.31 -60.00 -90.83
CA THR A 161 31.43 -61.16 -90.64
C THR A 161 30.45 -60.93 -89.50
N SER A 162 30.84 -60.13 -88.49
CA SER A 162 29.97 -59.64 -87.42
C SER A 162 30.58 -58.42 -86.73
N TYR A 163 29.80 -57.80 -85.87
CA TYR A 163 30.15 -56.69 -84.99
C TYR A 163 29.92 -57.12 -83.54
N VAL A 164 30.74 -56.62 -82.63
CA VAL A 164 30.59 -56.77 -81.18
C VAL A 164 30.42 -55.39 -80.56
N LEU A 165 29.26 -55.14 -79.95
CA LEU A 165 28.95 -53.91 -79.24
C LEU A 165 29.20 -54.11 -77.73
N PHE A 166 29.98 -53.19 -77.17
CA PHE A 166 30.25 -53.09 -75.73
C PHE A 166 29.48 -51.91 -75.14
N GLU A 167 28.98 -52.09 -73.92
CA GLU A 167 28.44 -51.05 -73.04
C GLU A 167 29.22 -51.11 -71.73
N ASN A 168 29.84 -50.00 -71.33
CA ASN A 168 30.67 -49.91 -70.12
C ASN A 168 31.69 -51.08 -70.06
N ASP A 169 32.33 -51.34 -71.22
CA ASP A 169 33.28 -52.43 -71.50
C ASP A 169 32.75 -53.88 -71.43
N VAL A 170 31.45 -54.08 -71.16
CA VAL A 170 30.77 -55.38 -71.20
C VAL A 170 30.17 -55.64 -72.58
N GLU A 171 30.39 -56.82 -73.17
CA GLU A 171 29.73 -57.22 -74.41
C GLU A 171 28.21 -57.35 -74.22
N ILE A 172 27.42 -56.60 -74.98
CA ILE A 172 25.95 -56.61 -74.93
C ILE A 172 25.29 -57.13 -76.22
N TYR A 173 26.03 -57.19 -77.33
CA TYR A 173 25.51 -57.71 -78.60
C TYR A 173 26.65 -58.16 -79.51
N THR A 174 26.48 -59.33 -80.12
CA THR A 174 27.31 -59.82 -81.23
C THR A 174 26.40 -60.26 -82.38
N GLY A 175 26.60 -59.69 -83.58
CA GLY A 175 25.76 -60.01 -84.74
C GLY A 175 26.11 -59.24 -86.02
N VAL A 176 25.30 -59.38 -87.07
CA VAL A 176 25.57 -58.78 -88.39
C VAL A 176 24.98 -57.39 -88.58
N GLU A 177 23.97 -57.00 -87.78
CA GLU A 177 23.37 -55.67 -87.87
C GLU A 177 24.33 -54.58 -87.35
N THR A 178 24.30 -53.42 -88.00
CA THR A 178 25.11 -52.23 -87.65
C THR A 178 24.35 -51.20 -86.82
N ARG A 179 23.30 -51.66 -86.13
CA ARG A 179 22.44 -50.89 -85.24
C ARG A 179 22.05 -51.73 -84.05
N PHE A 180 21.76 -51.08 -82.93
CA PHE A 180 21.24 -51.69 -81.73
C PHE A 180 20.31 -50.70 -81.03
N GLU A 181 19.17 -51.16 -80.52
CA GLU A 181 18.20 -50.34 -79.81
C GLU A 181 18.09 -50.84 -78.36
N LYS A 182 18.14 -49.91 -77.40
CA LYS A 182 18.08 -50.23 -75.97
C LYS A 182 17.19 -49.24 -75.23
N VAL A 183 16.31 -49.73 -74.35
CA VAL A 183 15.56 -48.88 -73.40
C VAL A 183 16.54 -48.08 -72.55
N ALA A 184 16.39 -46.76 -72.56
CA ALA A 184 17.21 -45.81 -71.84
C ALA A 184 16.57 -45.50 -70.48
N LYS A 185 17.27 -45.82 -69.38
CA LYS A 185 16.81 -45.46 -68.03
C LYS A 185 17.23 -44.01 -67.71
N PRO A 186 16.30 -43.13 -67.29
CA PRO A 186 16.64 -41.78 -66.83
C PRO A 186 17.62 -41.80 -65.66
N GLY A 187 18.49 -40.79 -65.58
CA GLY A 187 19.46 -40.64 -64.49
C GLY A 187 20.65 -41.62 -64.50
N VAL A 188 20.77 -42.47 -65.53
CA VAL A 188 21.91 -43.39 -65.72
C VAL A 188 22.70 -43.00 -66.97
N GLU A 189 24.03 -43.03 -66.87
CA GLU A 189 24.95 -42.83 -68.00
C GLU A 189 25.42 -44.17 -68.57
N TYR A 190 25.50 -44.24 -69.91
CA TYR A 190 25.91 -45.42 -70.66
C TYR A 190 26.95 -45.04 -71.70
N CYS A 191 28.05 -45.80 -71.77
CA CYS A 191 29.19 -45.56 -72.63
C CYS A 191 29.43 -46.74 -73.58
N TYR A 192 29.29 -46.52 -74.90
CA TYR A 192 29.32 -47.58 -75.91
C TYR A 192 30.61 -47.59 -76.75
N SER A 193 31.08 -48.78 -77.16
CA SER A 193 32.17 -48.95 -78.15
C SER A 193 31.94 -50.21 -79.01
N VAL A 194 32.52 -50.27 -80.22
CA VAL A 194 32.29 -51.36 -81.19
C VAL A 194 33.60 -51.98 -81.68
N GLU A 195 33.67 -53.30 -81.70
CA GLU A 195 34.70 -54.10 -82.37
C GLU A 195 34.12 -54.82 -83.59
N VAL A 196 34.94 -55.12 -84.59
CA VAL A 196 34.49 -55.78 -85.83
C VAL A 196 35.23 -57.11 -86.00
N LYS A 197 34.49 -58.17 -86.30
CA LYS A 197 35.04 -59.48 -86.66
C LYS A 197 35.02 -59.64 -88.18
N GLY A 198 36.02 -60.32 -88.72
CA GLY A 198 36.15 -60.66 -90.14
C GLY A 198 36.17 -62.18 -90.37
N LYS A 199 36.39 -62.57 -91.63
CA LYS A 199 36.54 -63.99 -91.98
C LYS A 199 37.73 -64.62 -91.24
N PHE A 200 37.58 -65.89 -90.89
CA PHE A 200 38.63 -66.74 -90.30
C PHE A 200 39.23 -66.19 -88.98
N GLY A 201 38.41 -65.56 -88.14
CA GLY A 201 38.80 -65.11 -86.80
C GLY A 201 39.52 -63.77 -86.72
N LEU A 202 39.75 -63.08 -87.84
CA LEU A 202 40.31 -61.73 -87.84
C LEU A 202 39.44 -60.74 -87.05
N VAL A 203 40.08 -59.79 -86.38
CA VAL A 203 39.43 -58.72 -85.61
C VAL A 203 39.93 -57.35 -86.08
N GLY A 204 39.12 -56.30 -85.92
CA GLY A 204 39.55 -54.91 -86.00
C GLY A 204 39.84 -54.32 -84.63
N GLU A 205 40.50 -53.16 -84.58
CA GLU A 205 40.59 -52.37 -83.34
C GLU A 205 39.19 -51.91 -82.89
N LYS A 206 38.95 -51.86 -81.56
CA LYS A 206 37.76 -51.23 -80.98
C LYS A 206 37.65 -49.75 -81.39
N SER A 207 36.42 -49.25 -81.48
CA SER A 207 36.15 -47.83 -81.68
C SER A 207 36.47 -47.00 -80.44
N GLU A 208 36.60 -45.69 -80.63
CA GLU A 208 36.45 -44.72 -79.54
C GLU A 208 35.10 -44.92 -78.81
N GLN A 209 35.06 -44.57 -77.53
CA GLN A 209 33.88 -44.71 -76.67
C GLN A 209 32.95 -43.48 -76.78
N TYR A 210 31.64 -43.70 -76.72
CA TYR A 210 30.62 -42.64 -76.74
C TYR A 210 29.69 -42.75 -75.53
N CYS A 211 29.75 -41.76 -74.62
CA CYS A 211 28.95 -41.70 -73.39
C CYS A 211 27.72 -40.78 -73.53
N THR A 212 26.59 -41.19 -72.97
CA THR A 212 25.35 -40.39 -72.95
C THR A 212 24.37 -40.86 -71.86
N SER A 213 23.41 -40.01 -71.49
CA SER A 213 22.39 -40.24 -70.46
C SER A 213 21.00 -39.79 -70.92
N ALA A 214 19.94 -40.43 -70.43
CA ALA A 214 18.56 -40.01 -70.71
C ALA A 214 18.09 -38.93 -69.72
N PRO A 215 17.32 -37.92 -70.17
CA PRO A 215 16.81 -36.86 -69.32
C PRO A 215 15.76 -37.39 -68.35
N THR A 216 15.72 -36.81 -67.15
CA THR A 216 14.70 -37.06 -66.13
C THR A 216 13.33 -36.56 -66.63
N ALA A 217 12.26 -37.30 -66.37
CA ALA A 217 10.92 -36.88 -66.76
C ALA A 217 10.44 -35.65 -65.95
N ILE A 218 9.45 -34.93 -66.48
CA ILE A 218 8.84 -33.80 -65.77
C ILE A 218 7.96 -34.29 -64.61
N PRO A 219 7.95 -33.64 -63.43
CA PRO A 219 6.97 -33.89 -62.37
C PRO A 219 5.53 -33.70 -62.86
N ARG A 220 4.62 -34.55 -62.37
CA ARG A 220 3.20 -34.61 -62.76
C ARG A 220 2.29 -34.82 -61.56
N ASP A 221 0.98 -34.75 -61.81
CA ASP A 221 -0.09 -34.96 -60.84
C ASP A 221 0.03 -34.04 -59.61
N ILE A 222 0.47 -32.80 -59.87
CA ILE A 222 0.66 -31.77 -58.85
C ILE A 222 -0.70 -31.30 -58.34
N SER A 223 -0.91 -31.43 -57.03
CA SER A 223 -2.09 -30.96 -56.32
C SER A 223 -1.69 -29.95 -55.25
N ILE A 224 -2.49 -28.90 -55.07
CA ILE A 224 -2.30 -27.89 -54.02
C ILE A 224 -3.51 -27.92 -53.09
N ASN A 225 -3.27 -28.10 -51.79
CA ASN A 225 -4.26 -27.95 -50.74
C ASN A 225 -4.06 -26.62 -50.01
N VAL A 226 -5.14 -25.83 -49.87
CA VAL A 226 -5.11 -24.48 -49.27
C VAL A 226 -5.67 -24.51 -47.85
N SER A 227 -4.85 -24.13 -46.87
CA SER A 227 -5.25 -23.95 -45.47
C SER A 227 -4.80 -22.59 -44.96
N LYS A 228 -5.73 -21.67 -44.68
CA LYS A 228 -5.43 -20.24 -44.41
C LYS A 228 -4.48 -19.66 -45.48
N ASN A 229 -3.27 -19.30 -45.08
CA ASN A 229 -2.14 -18.82 -45.89
C ASN A 229 -1.02 -19.86 -46.05
N THR A 230 -1.34 -21.14 -45.95
CA THR A 230 -0.44 -22.28 -46.20
C THR A 230 -0.89 -23.03 -47.45
N LEU A 231 0.07 -23.37 -48.32
CA LEU A 231 -0.14 -24.15 -49.53
C LEU A 231 0.67 -25.46 -49.47
N SER A 232 -0.01 -26.59 -49.38
CA SER A 232 0.61 -27.91 -49.38
C SER A 232 0.55 -28.54 -50.77
N LEU A 233 1.71 -28.62 -51.43
CA LEU A 233 1.93 -29.23 -52.72
C LEU A 233 2.26 -30.73 -52.58
N ASN A 234 1.66 -31.56 -53.43
CA ASN A 234 1.98 -33.00 -53.54
C ASN A 234 2.02 -33.39 -55.02
N TRP A 235 2.96 -34.25 -55.42
CA TRP A 235 3.16 -34.68 -56.81
C TRP A 235 3.55 -36.17 -56.91
N ALA A 236 3.52 -36.74 -58.11
CA ALA A 236 3.97 -38.11 -58.35
C ALA A 236 5.51 -38.22 -58.35
N SER A 237 6.04 -39.34 -57.83
CA SER A 237 7.47 -39.65 -57.90
C SER A 237 7.96 -39.82 -59.34
N VAL A 238 9.14 -39.28 -59.66
CA VAL A 238 9.75 -39.35 -60.98
C VAL A 238 10.91 -40.36 -61.00
N ASP A 239 10.86 -41.31 -61.93
CA ASP A 239 11.92 -42.31 -62.10
C ASP A 239 13.27 -41.65 -62.44
N GLY A 240 14.32 -42.05 -61.71
CA GLY A 240 15.68 -41.51 -61.85
C GLY A 240 15.91 -40.16 -61.16
N ALA A 241 14.90 -39.58 -60.51
CA ALA A 241 15.06 -38.41 -59.66
C ALA A 241 15.57 -38.79 -58.27
N ILE A 242 16.46 -37.96 -57.71
CA ILE A 242 16.93 -38.04 -56.31
C ILE A 242 16.40 -36.91 -55.44
N SER A 243 15.99 -35.80 -56.06
CA SER A 243 15.34 -34.67 -55.38
C SER A 243 14.56 -33.81 -56.37
N TYR A 244 13.75 -32.91 -55.85
CA TYR A 244 12.87 -32.00 -56.57
C TYR A 244 13.14 -30.58 -56.13
N ILE A 245 13.38 -29.70 -57.10
CA ILE A 245 13.54 -28.28 -56.86
C ILE A 245 12.18 -27.61 -57.07
N ILE A 246 11.72 -26.90 -56.04
CA ILE A 246 10.46 -26.15 -56.09
C ILE A 246 10.77 -24.68 -56.30
N TYR A 247 10.07 -24.10 -57.26
CA TYR A 247 10.08 -22.69 -57.58
C TYR A 247 8.72 -22.08 -57.23
N ARG A 248 8.73 -20.86 -56.70
CA ARG A 248 7.55 -20.02 -56.45
C ARG A 248 7.77 -18.67 -57.13
N ASN A 249 6.86 -18.28 -58.01
CA ASN A 249 6.94 -17.05 -58.80
C ASN A 249 8.30 -16.94 -59.53
N ASP A 250 8.72 -18.04 -60.16
CA ASP A 250 10.02 -18.25 -60.83
C ASP A 250 11.30 -18.22 -59.97
N GLU A 251 11.20 -17.95 -58.66
CA GLU A 251 12.33 -18.06 -57.73
C GLU A 251 12.42 -19.45 -57.09
N LYS A 252 13.63 -20.03 -57.04
CA LYS A 252 13.89 -21.30 -56.34
C LYS A 252 13.73 -21.11 -54.84
N ILE A 253 12.75 -21.78 -54.23
CA ILE A 253 12.50 -21.70 -52.79
C ILE A 253 13.12 -22.86 -52.00
N THR A 254 13.20 -24.07 -52.56
CA THR A 254 13.80 -25.22 -51.86
C THR A 254 14.24 -26.35 -52.80
N ASN A 255 14.96 -27.33 -52.26
CA ASN A 255 15.18 -28.65 -52.84
C ASN A 255 14.78 -29.72 -51.81
N THR A 256 14.04 -30.75 -52.20
CA THR A 256 13.59 -31.84 -51.31
C THR A 256 13.66 -33.20 -51.99
N ASP A 257 14.01 -34.23 -51.24
CA ASP A 257 13.93 -35.65 -51.64
C ASP A 257 12.50 -36.22 -51.55
N LEU A 258 11.56 -35.49 -50.95
CA LEU A 258 10.15 -35.88 -50.82
C LEU A 258 9.31 -35.49 -52.04
N THR A 259 8.18 -36.17 -52.22
CA THR A 259 7.17 -35.86 -53.25
C THR A 259 6.07 -34.92 -52.75
N SER A 260 6.36 -34.15 -51.69
CA SER A 260 5.45 -33.21 -51.05
C SER A 260 6.23 -32.07 -50.44
N TYR A 261 5.70 -30.85 -50.52
CA TYR A 261 6.26 -29.66 -49.89
C TYR A 261 5.12 -28.79 -49.36
N THR A 262 5.29 -28.20 -48.17
CA THR A 262 4.32 -27.27 -47.61
C THR A 262 4.98 -25.91 -47.45
N ASP A 263 4.40 -24.92 -48.13
CA ASP A 263 4.80 -23.53 -48.09
C ASP A 263 3.91 -22.79 -47.08
N ILE A 264 4.53 -22.26 -46.03
CA ILE A 264 3.86 -21.66 -44.86
C ILE A 264 4.02 -20.14 -44.86
N ASP A 265 3.25 -19.46 -44.02
CA ASP A 265 3.39 -18.03 -43.71
C ASP A 265 3.35 -17.10 -44.95
N LEU A 266 2.57 -17.48 -45.97
CA LEU A 266 2.37 -16.67 -47.17
C LEU A 266 1.48 -15.45 -46.90
N GLU A 267 1.43 -14.52 -47.84
CA GLU A 267 0.43 -13.45 -47.84
C GLU A 267 -0.98 -14.01 -48.08
N PHE A 268 -1.99 -13.48 -47.38
CA PHE A 268 -3.40 -13.87 -47.52
C PHE A 268 -4.05 -13.21 -48.74
N GLY A 269 -4.97 -13.92 -49.41
CA GLY A 269 -5.66 -13.46 -50.61
C GLY A 269 -4.77 -13.32 -51.85
N THR A 270 -3.56 -13.87 -51.81
CA THR A 270 -2.51 -13.71 -52.84
C THR A 270 -2.38 -14.97 -53.69
N ASP A 271 -2.15 -14.77 -54.99
CA ASP A 271 -1.86 -15.83 -55.95
C ASP A 271 -0.37 -16.17 -55.97
N PHE A 272 -0.04 -17.45 -55.78
CA PHE A 272 1.31 -17.99 -55.89
C PHE A 272 1.38 -19.03 -57.00
N PHE A 273 2.43 -18.95 -57.82
CA PHE A 273 2.63 -19.81 -58.99
C PHE A 273 3.81 -20.73 -58.76
N TYR A 274 3.58 -22.05 -58.79
CA TYR A 274 4.60 -23.05 -58.50
C TYR A 274 5.01 -23.84 -59.74
N LYS A 275 6.31 -24.11 -59.84
CA LYS A 275 6.92 -25.01 -60.83
C LYS A 275 7.84 -25.98 -60.09
N ILE A 276 7.94 -27.22 -60.55
CA ILE A 276 8.79 -28.26 -59.95
C ILE A 276 9.68 -28.87 -61.03
N THR A 277 10.99 -28.96 -60.80
CA THR A 277 11.93 -29.76 -61.61
C THR A 277 12.40 -30.98 -60.82
N ALA A 278 12.76 -32.06 -61.51
CA ALA A 278 13.35 -33.26 -60.93
C ALA A 278 14.86 -33.30 -61.21
N LEU A 279 15.68 -33.45 -60.17
CA LEU A 279 17.14 -33.54 -60.25
C LEU A 279 17.57 -35.01 -60.17
N ASN A 280 18.48 -35.44 -61.04
CA ASN A 280 19.02 -36.82 -61.04
C ASN A 280 20.43 -36.93 -60.44
N LEU A 281 20.95 -38.16 -60.35
CA LEU A 281 22.29 -38.49 -59.83
C LEU A 281 23.49 -37.84 -60.58
N LEU A 282 23.25 -37.19 -61.73
CA LEU A 282 24.25 -36.49 -62.52
C LEU A 282 24.12 -34.96 -62.39
N ASP A 283 23.38 -34.49 -61.38
CA ASP A 283 23.03 -33.08 -61.13
C ASP A 283 22.36 -32.38 -62.34
N LYS A 284 21.65 -33.14 -63.19
CA LYS A 284 20.89 -32.59 -64.33
C LYS A 284 19.41 -32.47 -63.97
N GLU A 285 18.88 -31.25 -64.08
CA GLU A 285 17.46 -30.96 -63.91
C GLU A 285 16.62 -31.43 -65.11
N SER A 286 15.39 -31.88 -64.82
CA SER A 286 14.34 -32.04 -65.82
C SER A 286 13.88 -30.69 -66.38
N HIS A 287 13.02 -30.71 -67.40
CA HIS A 287 12.21 -29.54 -67.68
C HIS A 287 11.24 -29.29 -66.51
N ALA A 288 10.84 -28.03 -66.31
CA ALA A 288 9.86 -27.69 -65.29
C ALA A 288 8.50 -28.35 -65.57
N SER A 289 7.76 -28.63 -64.50
CA SER A 289 6.35 -29.00 -64.56
C SER A 289 5.51 -27.91 -65.24
N ILE A 290 4.24 -28.22 -65.52
CA ILE A 290 3.26 -27.14 -65.72
C ILE A 290 3.26 -26.23 -64.49
N GLU A 291 3.09 -24.94 -64.74
CA GLU A 291 2.89 -23.97 -63.66
C GLU A 291 1.50 -24.17 -63.06
N ILE A 292 1.45 -24.32 -61.73
CA ILE A 292 0.20 -24.48 -61.00
C ILE A 292 0.00 -23.29 -60.05
N LYS A 293 -1.21 -22.73 -60.08
CA LYS A 293 -1.62 -21.61 -59.25
C LYS A 293 -2.23 -22.13 -57.94
N GLY A 294 -1.72 -21.66 -56.81
CA GLY A 294 -2.37 -21.74 -55.50
C GLY A 294 -2.74 -20.34 -55.02
N THR A 295 -4.01 -20.13 -54.65
CA THR A 295 -4.47 -18.87 -54.05
C THR A 295 -4.66 -19.11 -52.56
N THR A 296 -4.02 -18.30 -51.72
CA THR A 296 -4.27 -18.32 -50.27
C THR A 296 -5.66 -17.78 -49.96
N ARG A 297 -6.26 -18.17 -48.83
CA ARG A 297 -7.58 -17.64 -48.44
C ARG A 297 -7.47 -16.17 -48.07
N ASP A 298 -8.57 -15.43 -48.17
CA ASP A 298 -8.64 -14.04 -47.69
C ASP A 298 -8.31 -13.95 -46.19
N PHE A 299 -7.71 -12.83 -45.76
CA PHE A 299 -7.44 -12.60 -44.35
C PHE A 299 -8.73 -12.36 -43.57
N VAL A 300 -9.09 -13.30 -42.71
CA VAL A 300 -10.23 -13.19 -41.80
C VAL A 300 -9.83 -12.31 -40.62
N ALA A 301 -10.05 -11.00 -40.77
CA ALA A 301 -9.63 -10.01 -39.79
C ALA A 301 -10.42 -10.11 -38.47
N PRO A 302 -9.77 -9.99 -37.30
CA PRO A 302 -10.47 -9.93 -36.03
C PRO A 302 -11.43 -8.72 -35.99
N PRO A 303 -12.65 -8.88 -35.45
CA PRO A 303 -13.55 -7.76 -35.22
C PRO A 303 -13.01 -6.85 -34.10
N ILE A 304 -13.30 -5.55 -34.18
CA ILE A 304 -13.05 -4.60 -33.09
C ILE A 304 -14.24 -4.66 -32.14
N LEU A 305 -13.97 -5.09 -30.90
CA LEU A 305 -14.98 -5.35 -29.89
C LEU A 305 -15.15 -4.15 -28.95
N ALA A 306 -16.41 -3.76 -28.74
CA ALA A 306 -16.82 -2.82 -27.70
C ALA A 306 -18.04 -3.36 -26.94
N SER A 307 -18.42 -2.72 -25.85
CA SER A 307 -19.66 -2.99 -25.14
C SER A 307 -20.44 -1.72 -24.85
N MET A 308 -21.76 -1.84 -24.85
CA MET A 308 -22.68 -0.87 -24.25
C MET A 308 -23.24 -1.44 -22.95
N LYS A 309 -23.24 -0.62 -21.91
CA LYS A 309 -23.78 -0.96 -20.59
C LYS A 309 -25.31 -0.85 -20.62
N ASN A 310 -25.99 -1.83 -20.05
CA ASN A 310 -27.43 -1.86 -19.86
C ASN A 310 -27.73 -2.52 -18.50
N GLU A 311 -28.86 -2.20 -17.88
CA GLU A 311 -29.11 -2.44 -16.44
C GLU A 311 -28.96 -3.90 -15.98
N ASN A 312 -29.30 -4.86 -16.85
CA ASN A 312 -29.33 -6.30 -16.51
C ASN A 312 -28.50 -7.16 -17.48
N ARG A 313 -27.74 -6.56 -18.40
CA ARG A 313 -27.06 -7.30 -19.50
C ARG A 313 -25.87 -6.53 -20.08
N ILE A 314 -24.84 -7.26 -20.49
CA ILE A 314 -23.73 -6.72 -21.28
C ILE A 314 -24.13 -6.87 -22.75
N MET A 315 -24.27 -5.76 -23.48
CA MET A 315 -24.37 -5.81 -24.94
C MET A 315 -22.99 -5.63 -25.54
N LEU A 316 -22.45 -6.69 -26.12
CA LEU A 316 -21.29 -6.64 -26.98
C LEU A 316 -21.72 -6.19 -28.38
N ILE A 317 -20.96 -5.27 -28.96
CA ILE A 317 -21.10 -4.80 -30.33
C ILE A 317 -19.74 -4.78 -30.99
N TRP A 318 -19.69 -5.08 -32.29
CA TRP A 318 -18.46 -5.02 -33.07
C TRP A 318 -18.71 -4.57 -34.50
N ASN A 319 -17.65 -4.14 -35.18
CA ASN A 319 -17.77 -3.79 -36.60
C ASN A 319 -18.06 -5.04 -37.45
N GLU A 320 -18.77 -4.83 -38.57
CA GLU A 320 -18.92 -5.87 -39.57
C GLU A 320 -17.57 -6.20 -40.22
N VAL A 321 -17.24 -7.49 -40.30
CA VAL A 321 -16.09 -8.04 -41.02
C VAL A 321 -16.62 -8.62 -42.34
N LYS A 322 -16.28 -7.98 -43.46
CA LYS A 322 -16.87 -8.19 -44.80
C LYS A 322 -17.00 -9.65 -45.27
N ILE A 323 -16.05 -10.51 -44.90
CA ILE A 323 -16.02 -11.93 -45.34
C ILE A 323 -16.58 -12.90 -44.28
N ALA A 324 -16.86 -12.41 -43.07
CA ALA A 324 -17.41 -13.23 -41.99
C ALA A 324 -18.86 -13.64 -42.29
N LYS A 325 -19.22 -14.87 -41.93
CA LYS A 325 -20.59 -15.40 -41.94
C LYS A 325 -21.17 -15.55 -40.54
N THR A 326 -20.30 -15.84 -39.58
CA THR A 326 -20.62 -15.93 -38.16
C THR A 326 -19.48 -15.33 -37.33
N TYR A 327 -19.76 -15.08 -36.06
CA TYR A 327 -18.78 -14.67 -35.06
C TYR A 327 -18.85 -15.62 -33.87
N ASN A 328 -17.71 -16.09 -33.36
CA ASN A 328 -17.67 -16.87 -32.13
C ASN A 328 -17.38 -15.92 -30.97
N ILE A 329 -18.19 -16.01 -29.91
CA ILE A 329 -18.01 -15.24 -28.67
C ILE A 329 -17.31 -16.12 -27.64
N TYR A 330 -16.28 -15.55 -27.04
CA TYR A 330 -15.49 -16.12 -25.96
C TYR A 330 -15.61 -15.25 -24.71
N ARG A 331 -15.54 -15.88 -23.53
CA ARG A 331 -15.60 -15.20 -22.22
C ARG A 331 -14.63 -15.88 -21.26
N GLY A 332 -13.65 -15.14 -20.76
CA GLY A 332 -12.54 -15.72 -19.98
C GLY A 332 -11.66 -16.68 -20.78
N GLY A 333 -11.65 -16.58 -22.11
CA GLY A 333 -10.96 -17.48 -23.04
C GLY A 333 -11.85 -18.61 -23.59
N ASP A 334 -12.83 -19.08 -22.81
CA ASP A 334 -13.72 -20.21 -23.16
C ASP A 334 -14.78 -19.84 -24.21
N PHE A 335 -15.09 -20.79 -25.10
CA PHE A 335 -16.15 -20.64 -26.11
C PHE A 335 -17.53 -20.61 -25.46
N VAL A 336 -18.31 -19.56 -25.74
CA VAL A 336 -19.68 -19.40 -25.23
C VAL A 336 -20.71 -19.81 -26.28
N LYS A 337 -20.66 -19.18 -27.47
CA LYS A 337 -21.66 -19.34 -28.52
C LYS A 337 -21.20 -18.69 -29.82
N PHE A 338 -21.72 -19.14 -30.97
CA PHE A 338 -21.63 -18.41 -32.24
C PHE A 338 -22.92 -17.65 -32.59
N VAL A 339 -22.79 -16.53 -33.31
CA VAL A 339 -23.94 -15.72 -33.79
C VAL A 339 -23.72 -15.24 -35.22
N HIS A 340 -24.81 -14.87 -35.90
CA HIS A 340 -24.80 -14.28 -37.25
C HIS A 340 -24.89 -12.74 -37.23
N SER A 341 -25.28 -12.15 -36.09
CA SER A 341 -25.34 -10.70 -35.88
C SER A 341 -23.98 -10.11 -35.49
N ASN A 342 -23.78 -8.81 -35.71
CA ASN A 342 -22.63 -8.04 -35.23
C ASN A 342 -22.77 -7.56 -33.76
N SER A 343 -23.59 -8.28 -32.99
CA SER A 343 -23.87 -8.00 -31.59
C SER A 343 -24.26 -9.27 -30.86
N PHE A 344 -23.91 -9.34 -29.58
CA PHE A 344 -24.31 -10.40 -28.66
C PHE A 344 -24.73 -9.79 -27.32
N SER A 345 -25.71 -10.41 -26.66
CA SER A 345 -26.18 -9.95 -25.36
C SER A 345 -26.01 -11.07 -24.34
N ASP A 346 -25.15 -10.84 -23.35
CA ASP A 346 -24.94 -11.76 -22.22
C ASP A 346 -25.70 -11.23 -21.00
N THR A 347 -26.53 -12.08 -20.41
CA THR A 347 -27.28 -11.73 -19.19
C THR A 347 -26.49 -12.21 -18.00
N LYS A 348 -26.04 -11.28 -17.16
CA LYS A 348 -25.08 -11.53 -16.09
C LYS A 348 -25.50 -10.85 -14.79
N PRO A 349 -25.13 -11.41 -13.62
CA PRO A 349 -25.24 -10.69 -12.36
C PRO A 349 -24.51 -9.33 -12.44
N PRO A 350 -25.02 -8.28 -11.79
CA PRO A 350 -24.29 -7.03 -11.66
C PRO A 350 -22.99 -7.19 -10.86
N GLY A 351 -22.06 -6.25 -11.03
CA GLY A 351 -20.82 -6.14 -10.25
C GLY A 351 -19.69 -7.09 -10.64
N GLU A 352 -19.96 -8.18 -11.36
CA GLU A 352 -18.93 -9.12 -11.83
C GLU A 352 -18.32 -8.67 -13.17
N THR A 353 -17.02 -8.38 -13.19
CA THR A 353 -16.28 -8.04 -14.42
C THR A 353 -16.06 -9.27 -15.29
N GLN A 354 -16.59 -9.23 -16.51
CA GLN A 354 -16.53 -10.29 -17.50
C GLN A 354 -15.71 -9.79 -18.71
N CYS A 355 -14.64 -10.51 -19.05
CA CYS A 355 -13.78 -10.19 -20.19
C CYS A 355 -14.17 -11.04 -21.40
N TYR A 356 -14.48 -10.38 -22.50
CA TYR A 356 -14.94 -10.99 -23.74
C TYR A 356 -13.95 -10.80 -24.87
N GLU A 357 -13.98 -11.76 -25.78
CA GLU A 357 -13.29 -11.73 -27.07
C GLU A 357 -14.23 -12.26 -28.13
N VAL A 358 -14.11 -11.76 -29.36
CA VAL A 358 -14.89 -12.23 -30.50
C VAL A 358 -13.94 -12.53 -31.65
N THR A 359 -14.15 -13.65 -32.33
CA THR A 359 -13.51 -13.95 -33.62
C THR A 359 -14.54 -13.81 -34.74
N SER A 360 -14.06 -13.55 -35.95
CA SER A 360 -14.84 -13.69 -37.17
C SER A 360 -14.58 -15.06 -37.79
N VAL A 361 -15.61 -15.66 -38.39
CA VAL A 361 -15.53 -16.97 -39.06
C VAL A 361 -16.06 -16.84 -40.48
N ASP A 362 -15.26 -17.25 -41.46
CA ASP A 362 -15.62 -17.20 -42.87
C ASP A 362 -16.56 -18.33 -43.31
N GLN A 363 -16.91 -18.35 -44.61
CA GLN A 363 -17.77 -19.39 -45.18
C GLN A 363 -17.16 -20.80 -45.24
N PHE A 364 -15.85 -20.93 -44.96
CA PHE A 364 -15.09 -22.18 -44.97
C PHE A 364 -14.74 -22.65 -43.55
N GLY A 365 -15.27 -22.00 -42.51
CA GLY A 365 -14.97 -22.31 -41.11
C GLY A 365 -13.61 -21.83 -40.62
N VAL A 366 -12.95 -20.92 -41.34
CA VAL A 366 -11.68 -20.32 -40.91
C VAL A 366 -11.97 -19.25 -39.87
N GLU A 367 -11.41 -19.45 -38.68
CA GLU A 367 -11.47 -18.49 -37.58
C GLU A 367 -10.29 -17.50 -37.61
N SER A 368 -10.59 -16.23 -37.36
CA SER A 368 -9.61 -15.16 -37.14
C SER A 368 -8.82 -15.33 -35.85
N ASP A 369 -7.82 -14.46 -35.65
CA ASP A 369 -7.32 -14.17 -34.31
C ASP A 369 -8.44 -13.56 -33.43
N ARG A 370 -8.21 -13.48 -32.11
CA ARG A 370 -9.15 -12.84 -31.18
C ARG A 370 -9.21 -11.32 -31.42
N SER A 371 -10.38 -10.73 -31.19
CA SER A 371 -10.52 -9.29 -31.01
C SER A 371 -9.63 -8.76 -29.89
N ASN A 372 -9.57 -7.44 -29.73
CA ASN A 372 -9.18 -6.88 -28.44
C ASN A 372 -10.03 -7.50 -27.32
N THR A 373 -9.39 -7.89 -26.21
CA THR A 373 -10.09 -8.32 -25.00
C THR A 373 -10.83 -7.11 -24.44
N HIS A 374 -12.16 -7.22 -24.29
CA HIS A 374 -12.99 -6.14 -23.78
C HIS A 374 -13.67 -6.56 -22.49
N CYS A 375 -13.22 -6.00 -21.37
CA CYS A 375 -13.75 -6.28 -20.04
C CYS A 375 -14.88 -5.30 -19.70
N SER A 376 -16.02 -5.84 -19.26
CA SER A 376 -17.20 -5.06 -18.90
C SER A 376 -17.98 -5.76 -17.80
N LYS A 377 -18.73 -5.00 -17.01
CA LYS A 377 -19.67 -5.50 -16.01
C LYS A 377 -21.04 -4.88 -16.20
N VAL A 378 -22.08 -5.62 -15.82
CA VAL A 378 -23.41 -5.04 -15.62
C VAL A 378 -23.29 -4.10 -14.40
N PRO A 379 -23.67 -2.82 -14.52
CA PRO A 379 -23.53 -1.88 -13.41
C PRO A 379 -24.43 -2.31 -12.24
N ILE A 380 -23.88 -2.29 -11.02
CA ILE A 380 -24.68 -2.43 -9.80
C ILE A 380 -25.68 -1.26 -9.71
N LYS A 381 -26.88 -1.53 -9.21
CA LYS A 381 -27.91 -0.51 -8.99
C LYS A 381 -27.71 0.16 -7.63
N SER A 382 -28.07 1.44 -7.52
CA SER A 382 -28.11 2.12 -6.23
C SER A 382 -28.99 1.36 -5.23
N PRO A 383 -28.64 1.34 -3.92
CA PRO A 383 -29.49 0.78 -2.87
C PRO A 383 -30.92 1.34 -2.92
N THR A 384 -31.89 0.48 -2.62
CA THR A 384 -33.32 0.82 -2.59
C THR A 384 -33.97 0.32 -1.32
N GLY A 385 -35.14 0.86 -0.97
CA GLY A 385 -35.80 0.53 0.30
C GLY A 385 -34.94 0.89 1.50
N VAL A 386 -34.22 2.03 1.42
CA VAL A 386 -33.47 2.57 2.54
C VAL A 386 -34.48 3.05 3.59
N THR A 387 -34.53 2.40 4.73
CA THR A 387 -35.18 2.93 5.93
C THR A 387 -34.11 3.51 6.85
N ALA A 388 -34.42 4.68 7.39
CA ALA A 388 -33.76 5.23 8.55
C ALA A 388 -34.76 5.09 9.70
N ASP A 389 -34.55 4.12 10.56
CA ASP A 389 -35.39 3.85 11.72
C ASP A 389 -34.68 4.39 12.96
N GLY A 390 -35.20 5.47 13.55
CA GLY A 390 -34.63 6.07 14.74
C GLY A 390 -34.64 5.10 15.92
N ASP A 391 -33.56 5.09 16.69
CA ASP A 391 -33.43 4.38 17.97
C ASP A 391 -32.73 5.30 19.01
N VAL A 392 -32.49 4.81 20.22
CA VAL A 392 -31.81 5.54 21.31
C VAL A 392 -30.43 6.03 20.86
N ALA A 393 -30.23 7.36 20.81
CA ALA A 393 -28.98 8.02 20.40
C ALA A 393 -28.37 7.46 19.09
N SER A 394 -29.20 6.90 18.22
CA SER A 394 -28.74 6.14 17.07
C SER A 394 -29.79 6.04 15.96
N MET A 395 -29.33 5.67 14.77
CA MET A 395 -30.17 5.43 13.61
C MET A 395 -29.90 4.02 13.10
N HIS A 396 -30.91 3.16 13.10
CA HIS A 396 -30.89 1.88 12.42
C HIS A 396 -31.18 2.10 10.94
N LEU A 397 -30.12 2.10 10.14
CA LEU A 397 -30.22 2.11 8.70
C LEU A 397 -30.36 0.68 8.20
N ASN A 398 -31.37 0.43 7.37
CA ASN A 398 -31.56 -0.85 6.69
C ASN A 398 -31.84 -0.59 5.21
N TRP A 399 -31.37 -1.45 4.31
CA TRP A 399 -31.60 -1.31 2.88
C TRP A 399 -31.63 -2.66 2.17
N ASN A 400 -32.24 -2.71 0.99
CA ASN A 400 -32.25 -3.93 0.20
C ASN A 400 -30.83 -4.29 -0.27
N SER A 401 -30.50 -5.58 -0.17
CA SER A 401 -29.32 -6.17 -0.79
C SER A 401 -29.25 -5.81 -2.28
N VAL A 402 -28.15 -5.17 -2.68
CA VAL A 402 -27.83 -4.90 -4.08
C VAL A 402 -27.05 -6.11 -4.63
N PRO A 403 -27.60 -6.88 -5.59
CA PRO A 403 -26.87 -7.97 -6.22
C PRO A 403 -25.59 -7.45 -6.87
N GLY A 404 -24.44 -8.03 -6.53
CA GLY A 404 -23.13 -7.61 -7.04
C GLY A 404 -22.35 -6.63 -6.16
N ALA A 405 -22.98 -6.04 -5.14
CA ALA A 405 -22.29 -5.21 -4.16
C ALA A 405 -21.52 -6.08 -3.15
N ILE A 406 -20.28 -5.69 -2.86
CA ILE A 406 -19.41 -6.32 -1.85
C ILE A 406 -19.32 -5.44 -0.60
N TYR A 407 -19.45 -4.12 -0.77
CA TYR A 407 -19.52 -3.15 0.31
C TYR A 407 -20.60 -2.11 0.03
N TYR A 408 -21.00 -1.39 1.08
CA TYR A 408 -21.79 -0.18 1.01
C TYR A 408 -21.04 0.95 1.70
N GLN A 409 -21.18 2.18 1.20
CA GLN A 409 -20.74 3.39 1.91
C GLN A 409 -21.95 4.17 2.34
N VAL A 410 -22.02 4.45 3.64
CA VAL A 410 -23.10 5.21 4.27
C VAL A 410 -22.60 6.63 4.49
N TYR A 411 -23.35 7.59 3.96
CA TYR A 411 -23.08 9.02 4.11
C TYR A 411 -24.21 9.71 4.87
N GLU A 412 -23.86 10.67 5.71
CA GLU A 412 -24.78 11.66 6.26
C GLU A 412 -24.92 12.82 5.26
N GLN A 413 -26.15 13.22 4.96
CA GLN A 413 -26.47 14.35 4.11
C GLN A 413 -26.53 15.62 4.98
N VAL A 414 -25.48 16.44 4.92
CA VAL A 414 -25.33 17.66 5.74
C VAL A 414 -26.01 18.87 5.07
N SER A 415 -26.07 18.89 3.74
CA SER A 415 -26.87 19.84 2.96
C SER A 415 -27.25 19.21 1.61
N PRO A 416 -28.17 19.80 0.82
CA PRO A 416 -28.55 19.22 -0.49
C PRO A 416 -27.38 18.94 -1.44
N ASP A 417 -26.30 19.72 -1.33
CA ASP A 417 -25.08 19.59 -2.15
C ASP A 417 -23.88 18.99 -1.38
N SER A 418 -24.05 18.52 -0.14
CA SER A 418 -22.93 18.09 0.71
C SER A 418 -23.24 16.84 1.55
N THR A 419 -22.37 15.83 1.41
CA THR A 419 -22.43 14.54 2.11
C THR A 419 -21.12 14.23 2.82
N VAL A 420 -21.18 13.69 4.04
CA VAL A 420 -20.02 13.24 4.82
C VAL A 420 -20.04 11.72 4.95
N LEU A 421 -18.92 11.05 4.63
CA LEU A 421 -18.80 9.60 4.76
C LEU A 421 -18.74 9.21 6.24
N ILE A 422 -19.72 8.41 6.70
CA ILE A 422 -19.76 7.87 8.05
C ILE A 422 -18.96 6.57 8.13
N GLN A 423 -19.34 5.57 7.32
CA GLN A 423 -18.69 4.26 7.37
C GLN A 423 -18.82 3.46 6.06
N LYS A 424 -17.84 2.57 5.84
CA LYS A 424 -17.89 1.52 4.81
C LYS A 424 -18.18 0.16 5.47
N VAL A 425 -19.24 -0.51 5.04
CA VAL A 425 -19.74 -1.75 5.65
C VAL A 425 -19.94 -2.86 4.61
N LYS A 426 -20.07 -4.12 5.08
CA LYS A 426 -20.46 -5.28 4.23
C LYS A 426 -21.92 -5.72 4.42
N SER A 427 -22.51 -5.38 5.56
CA SER A 427 -23.91 -5.63 5.88
C SER A 427 -24.84 -4.71 5.07
N THR A 428 -26.09 -5.13 4.90
CA THR A 428 -27.17 -4.29 4.35
C THR A 428 -27.91 -3.50 5.43
N GLN A 429 -27.27 -3.36 6.59
CA GLN A 429 -27.76 -2.66 7.76
C GLN A 429 -26.57 -2.02 8.48
N LEU A 430 -26.78 -0.85 9.09
CA LEU A 430 -25.82 -0.18 9.94
C LEU A 430 -26.55 0.60 11.04
N THR A 431 -26.15 0.39 12.30
CA THR A 431 -26.48 1.31 13.39
C THR A 431 -25.46 2.44 13.42
N VAL A 432 -25.85 3.65 13.02
CA VAL A 432 -25.07 4.86 13.28
C VAL A 432 -25.34 5.25 14.74
N ARG A 433 -24.31 5.25 15.58
CA ARG A 433 -24.40 5.54 17.03
C ARG A 433 -23.89 6.93 17.34
N ASP A 434 -24.04 7.33 18.60
CA ASP A 434 -23.54 8.59 19.15
C ASP A 434 -24.13 9.82 18.41
N LEU A 435 -25.40 9.69 18.00
CA LEU A 435 -26.19 10.78 17.44
C LEU A 435 -26.91 11.54 18.57
N ASP A 436 -27.00 12.86 18.45
CA ASP A 436 -27.85 13.66 19.33
C ASP A 436 -29.32 13.22 19.20
N TYR A 437 -30.10 13.36 20.27
CA TYR A 437 -31.51 12.98 20.29
C TYR A 437 -32.41 14.01 19.59
N GLY A 438 -33.57 13.57 19.09
CA GLY A 438 -34.63 14.45 18.55
C GLY A 438 -34.27 15.23 17.28
N ILE A 439 -33.09 15.00 16.69
CA ILE A 439 -32.66 15.65 15.44
C ILE A 439 -32.99 14.79 14.22
N ASP A 440 -33.52 15.43 13.18
CA ASP A 440 -33.64 14.84 11.86
C ASP A 440 -32.25 14.61 11.26
N LYS A 441 -31.94 13.34 10.94
CA LYS A 441 -30.75 12.96 10.18
C LYS A 441 -31.15 12.29 8.88
N CYS A 442 -30.60 12.78 7.79
CA CYS A 442 -30.78 12.23 6.44
C CYS A 442 -29.55 11.41 6.05
N PHE A 443 -29.76 10.17 5.61
CA PHE A 443 -28.69 9.29 5.16
C PHE A 443 -28.89 8.86 3.71
N VAL A 444 -27.79 8.78 2.98
CA VAL A 444 -27.72 8.20 1.63
C VAL A 444 -26.68 7.08 1.60
N ILE A 445 -26.99 5.99 0.89
CA ILE A 445 -26.11 4.84 0.80
C ILE A 445 -25.74 4.60 -0.67
N THR A 446 -24.45 4.42 -0.93
CA THR A 446 -23.94 3.92 -2.21
C THR A 446 -23.53 2.45 -2.06
N ALA A 447 -23.57 1.71 -3.15
CA ALA A 447 -23.05 0.35 -3.23
C ALA A 447 -21.70 0.35 -3.96
N LEU A 448 -20.79 -0.54 -3.54
CA LEU A 448 -19.50 -0.77 -4.18
C LEU A 448 -19.35 -2.24 -4.55
N ASP A 449 -18.96 -2.49 -5.80
CA ASP A 449 -18.65 -3.83 -6.27
C ASP A 449 -17.22 -4.28 -5.92
N GLY A 450 -16.84 -5.49 -6.38
CA GLY A 450 -15.53 -6.10 -6.08
C GLY A 450 -14.33 -5.34 -6.62
N ASP A 451 -14.51 -4.49 -7.64
CA ASP A 451 -13.45 -3.65 -8.19
C ASP A 451 -13.43 -2.26 -7.53
N GLY A 452 -14.29 -2.00 -6.55
CA GLY A 452 -14.41 -0.71 -5.86
C GLY A 452 -15.12 0.38 -6.66
N SER A 453 -15.90 0.03 -7.69
CA SER A 453 -16.72 1.01 -8.43
C SER A 453 -17.98 1.35 -7.63
N GLU A 454 -18.24 2.64 -7.41
CA GLU A 454 -19.34 3.15 -6.59
C GLU A 454 -20.58 3.51 -7.43
N THR A 455 -21.79 3.30 -6.89
CA THR A 455 -23.06 3.72 -7.52
C THR A 455 -23.33 5.21 -7.31
N ALA A 456 -24.31 5.74 -8.05
CA ALA A 456 -25.00 6.94 -7.57
C ALA A 456 -25.62 6.69 -6.16
N PRO A 457 -25.80 7.72 -5.33
CA PRO A 457 -26.50 7.61 -4.05
C PRO A 457 -27.90 6.98 -4.19
N SER A 458 -28.37 6.35 -3.12
CA SER A 458 -29.79 6.06 -2.94
C SER A 458 -30.61 7.35 -2.89
N ILE A 459 -31.94 7.22 -2.95
CA ILE A 459 -32.82 8.27 -2.41
C ILE A 459 -32.48 8.43 -0.92
N GLU A 460 -32.47 9.66 -0.43
CA GLU A 460 -32.26 10.00 0.96
C GLU A 460 -33.36 9.42 1.85
N SER A 461 -32.96 8.84 2.97
CA SER A 461 -33.89 8.40 4.02
C SER A 461 -33.62 9.26 5.23
N CYS A 462 -34.60 10.07 5.59
CA CYS A 462 -34.55 11.01 6.70
C CYS A 462 -35.51 10.54 7.78
N ASN A 463 -35.06 10.52 9.02
CA ASN A 463 -35.90 10.33 10.19
C ASN A 463 -35.28 11.03 11.39
N ALA A 464 -36.08 11.27 12.42
CA ALA A 464 -35.57 11.74 13.70
C ALA A 464 -34.93 10.57 14.45
N VAL A 465 -33.81 10.84 15.12
CA VAL A 465 -33.36 10.00 16.24
C VAL A 465 -34.46 10.06 17.30
N LEU A 466 -34.79 8.93 17.94
CA LEU A 466 -35.85 8.92 18.96
C LEU A 466 -35.56 9.99 20.02
N ASP A 467 -36.62 10.60 20.55
CA ASP A 467 -36.49 11.45 21.73
C ASP A 467 -35.80 10.67 22.85
N PRO A 468 -35.00 11.34 23.71
CA PRO A 468 -34.29 10.66 24.77
C PRO A 468 -35.30 9.96 25.69
N PRO A 469 -34.83 9.00 26.51
CA PRO A 469 -35.60 8.62 27.69
C PRO A 469 -35.98 9.90 28.45
N HIS A 470 -37.23 10.02 28.84
CA HIS A 470 -37.71 11.17 29.60
C HIS A 470 -38.39 10.61 30.84
N PHE A 471 -37.92 11.02 32.01
CA PHE A 471 -38.45 10.53 33.27
C PHE A 471 -39.54 11.47 33.76
N THR A 472 -40.70 10.94 34.15
CA THR A 472 -41.76 11.68 34.83
C THR A 472 -42.17 10.98 36.11
N ILE A 473 -42.25 11.74 37.20
CA ILE A 473 -42.65 11.20 38.51
C ILE A 473 -44.16 11.23 38.59
N GLN A 474 -44.79 10.05 38.50
CA GLN A 474 -46.24 9.93 38.54
C GLN A 474 -46.80 10.08 39.96
N LYS A 475 -46.02 9.64 40.97
CA LYS A 475 -46.39 9.73 42.38
C LYS A 475 -45.15 9.58 43.27
N MET A 476 -45.19 10.23 44.44
CA MET A 476 -44.34 9.93 45.59
C MET A 476 -45.22 9.68 46.81
N ASN A 477 -44.85 8.71 47.67
CA ASN A 477 -45.46 8.45 48.97
C ASN A 477 -44.38 8.40 50.06
N ILE A 478 -44.74 8.85 51.27
CA ILE A 478 -43.92 8.69 52.48
C ILE A 478 -44.53 7.53 53.28
N ILE A 479 -43.68 6.65 53.80
CA ILE A 479 -44.04 5.48 54.61
C ILE A 479 -43.28 5.59 55.92
N GLU A 480 -43.96 5.95 57.02
CA GLU A 480 -43.32 6.11 58.34
C GLU A 480 -44.17 5.52 59.50
N PRO A 481 -43.56 5.21 60.67
CA PRO A 481 -44.22 4.51 61.78
C PRO A 481 -45.26 5.32 62.58
N SER A 482 -45.08 6.62 62.76
CA SER A 482 -45.95 7.49 63.57
C SER A 482 -47.27 7.85 62.87
N GLY A 483 -47.34 7.75 61.55
CA GLY A 483 -48.50 8.06 60.71
C GLY A 483 -48.79 9.56 60.60
N ASN A 484 -47.79 10.42 60.84
CA ASN A 484 -47.92 11.87 60.87
C ASN A 484 -47.37 12.59 59.61
N ASN A 485 -46.84 11.85 58.63
CA ASN A 485 -46.20 12.32 57.38
C ASN A 485 -44.96 13.22 57.57
N ALA A 486 -44.36 13.22 58.75
CA ALA A 486 -43.10 13.89 59.06
C ALA A 486 -42.06 12.84 59.49
N LEU A 487 -40.79 13.24 59.50
CA LEU A 487 -39.71 12.45 60.09
C LEU A 487 -39.43 12.98 61.50
N ASP A 488 -39.86 12.28 62.54
CA ASP A 488 -39.58 12.69 63.91
C ASP A 488 -38.13 12.32 64.31
N ALA A 489 -37.53 13.08 65.25
CA ALA A 489 -36.19 12.78 65.75
C ALA A 489 -36.11 11.36 66.34
N ASN A 490 -35.11 10.57 65.91
CA ASN A 490 -34.93 9.16 66.25
C ASN A 490 -35.98 8.17 65.65
N GLU A 491 -36.61 8.51 64.52
CA GLU A 491 -37.53 7.66 63.74
C GLU A 491 -36.92 7.15 62.42
N THR A 492 -37.46 6.06 61.85
CA THR A 492 -37.05 5.51 60.54
C THR A 492 -38.26 5.24 59.64
N GLY A 493 -38.24 5.77 58.41
CA GLY A 493 -39.26 5.58 57.37
C GLY A 493 -38.67 5.30 55.99
N SER A 494 -39.47 5.45 54.93
CA SER A 494 -39.09 5.25 53.53
C SER A 494 -39.88 6.15 52.57
N PHE A 495 -39.30 6.43 51.41
CA PHE A 495 -39.93 7.10 50.27
C PHE A 495 -40.20 6.12 49.14
N GLU A 496 -41.44 6.07 48.65
CA GLU A 496 -41.83 5.27 47.48
C GLU A 496 -42.09 6.19 46.28
N PHE A 497 -41.39 5.99 45.16
CA PHE A 497 -41.60 6.73 43.91
C PHE A 497 -42.13 5.83 42.80
N ALA A 498 -43.10 6.34 42.04
CA ALA A 498 -43.56 5.75 40.78
C ALA A 498 -42.96 6.54 39.61
N ILE A 499 -41.92 6.01 38.96
CA ILE A 499 -41.24 6.66 37.83
C ILE A 499 -41.78 6.08 36.53
N PHE A 500 -42.26 6.96 35.65
CA PHE A 500 -42.61 6.66 34.27
C PHE A 500 -41.48 7.09 33.34
N ASN A 501 -41.22 6.30 32.29
CA ASN A 501 -40.44 6.77 31.14
C ASN A 501 -41.42 7.12 30.01
N ASP A 502 -41.76 8.41 29.84
CA ASP A 502 -42.60 8.92 28.75
C ASP A 502 -41.82 9.30 27.49
N GLY A 503 -40.49 9.20 27.54
CA GLY A 503 -39.63 9.29 26.36
C GLY A 503 -39.83 8.10 25.42
N GLN A 504 -39.30 8.23 24.19
CA GLN A 504 -39.44 7.19 23.16
C GLN A 504 -38.40 6.06 23.30
N SER A 505 -37.40 6.28 24.14
CA SER A 505 -36.20 5.44 24.29
C SER A 505 -36.12 4.78 25.68
N PRO A 506 -35.72 3.50 25.81
CA PRO A 506 -35.40 2.90 27.12
C PRO A 506 -34.17 3.55 27.78
N ALA A 507 -34.18 3.66 29.11
CA ALA A 507 -33.03 4.05 29.92
C ALA A 507 -32.43 2.83 30.65
N HIS A 508 -31.10 2.72 30.68
CA HIS A 508 -30.39 1.61 31.31
C HIS A 508 -29.66 2.06 32.58
N GLN A 509 -29.47 1.14 33.53
CA GLN A 509 -28.82 1.40 34.82
C GLN A 509 -29.38 2.66 35.49
N VAL A 510 -30.71 2.69 35.61
CA VAL A 510 -31.46 3.82 36.18
C VAL A 510 -31.23 3.79 37.69
N GLN A 511 -30.29 4.62 38.13
CA GLN A 511 -29.94 4.85 39.52
C GLN A 511 -30.80 5.99 40.07
N LEU A 512 -31.55 5.68 41.12
CA LEU A 512 -32.26 6.65 41.94
C LEU A 512 -31.46 6.91 43.20
N SER A 513 -31.21 8.16 43.48
CA SER A 513 -30.67 8.64 44.75
C SER A 513 -31.49 9.82 45.21
N ILE A 514 -31.94 9.82 46.46
CA ILE A 514 -32.39 11.05 47.08
C ILE A 514 -31.16 11.84 47.48
N ILE A 515 -31.09 13.09 47.05
CA ILE A 515 -30.07 14.04 47.49
C ILE A 515 -30.76 15.08 48.38
N PRO A 516 -30.28 15.32 49.61
CA PRO A 516 -30.74 16.45 50.40
C PRO A 516 -30.33 17.76 49.72
N ILE A 517 -31.31 18.63 49.43
CA ILE A 517 -31.09 19.96 48.84
C ILE A 517 -30.60 20.92 49.93
N ASN A 518 -31.19 20.83 51.13
CA ASN A 518 -30.59 21.29 52.36
C ASN A 518 -29.99 20.08 53.09
N GLU A 519 -28.65 19.99 53.12
CA GLU A 519 -27.94 18.96 53.89
C GLU A 519 -28.29 19.08 55.37
N ASN A 520 -29.04 18.09 55.87
CA ASN A 520 -29.29 17.91 57.29
C ASN A 520 -28.47 16.69 57.75
N PRO A 521 -27.34 16.88 58.46
CA PRO A 521 -26.47 15.76 58.89
C PRO A 521 -27.17 14.85 59.90
N HIS A 522 -28.37 15.22 60.34
CA HIS A 522 -29.22 14.45 61.23
C HIS A 522 -30.37 13.73 60.50
N ILE A 523 -30.36 13.69 59.16
CA ILE A 523 -31.17 12.76 58.36
C ILE A 523 -30.25 11.83 57.58
N GLU A 524 -30.31 10.54 57.89
CA GLU A 524 -29.65 9.49 57.11
C GLU A 524 -30.59 9.05 55.98
N ILE A 525 -30.11 9.12 54.73
CA ILE A 525 -30.81 8.61 53.54
C ILE A 525 -30.20 7.26 53.14
N GLY A 526 -31.04 6.31 52.75
CA GLY A 526 -30.62 4.97 52.32
C GLY A 526 -29.85 4.96 50.99
N GLU A 527 -29.16 3.85 50.75
CA GLU A 527 -28.36 3.65 49.53
C GLU A 527 -29.18 3.82 48.23
N PRO A 528 -28.57 4.30 47.14
CA PRO A 528 -29.23 4.43 45.85
C PRO A 528 -29.78 3.11 45.31
N VAL A 529 -31.01 3.14 44.78
CA VAL A 529 -31.63 1.97 44.13
C VAL A 529 -31.32 1.98 42.65
N ILE A 530 -30.85 0.85 42.11
CA ILE A 530 -30.49 0.71 40.70
C ILE A 530 -31.44 -0.28 40.03
N LEU A 531 -32.13 0.17 38.97
CA LEU A 531 -32.87 -0.68 38.05
C LEU A 531 -32.06 -0.88 36.76
N ASP A 532 -31.92 -2.13 36.30
CA ASP A 532 -31.12 -2.48 35.13
C ASP A 532 -31.65 -1.81 33.83
N THR A 533 -32.98 -1.72 33.65
CA THR A 533 -33.59 -1.04 32.50
C THR A 533 -35.00 -0.55 32.80
N LEU A 534 -35.31 0.72 32.51
CA LEU A 534 -36.66 1.29 32.47
C LEU A 534 -37.10 1.51 31.01
N LEU A 535 -37.97 0.62 30.52
CA LEU A 535 -38.49 0.67 29.15
C LEU A 535 -39.41 1.89 28.93
N ALA A 536 -39.38 2.45 27.72
CA ALA A 536 -40.33 3.47 27.28
C ALA A 536 -41.79 2.99 27.49
N GLY A 537 -42.64 3.88 28.01
CA GLY A 537 -44.03 3.60 28.34
C GLY A 537 -44.25 2.68 29.55
N ARG A 538 -43.28 2.51 30.44
CA ARG A 538 -43.42 1.73 31.70
C ARG A 538 -43.28 2.60 32.95
N ILE A 539 -44.07 2.24 33.96
CA ILE A 539 -43.98 2.76 35.34
C ILE A 539 -43.34 1.68 36.21
N GLU A 540 -42.32 2.03 36.98
CA GLU A 540 -41.73 1.17 38.00
C GLU A 540 -41.73 1.87 39.37
N PHE A 541 -41.76 1.07 40.44
CA PHE A 541 -41.84 1.53 41.83
C PHE A 541 -40.53 1.32 42.57
N PHE A 542 -40.12 2.32 43.35
CA PHE A 542 -38.82 2.34 44.03
C PHE A 542 -38.94 2.83 45.47
N GLU A 543 -38.38 2.10 46.42
CA GLU A 543 -38.35 2.46 47.84
C GLU A 543 -36.93 2.83 48.30
N ILE A 544 -36.74 4.01 48.88
CA ILE A 544 -35.48 4.47 49.51
C ILE A 544 -35.74 4.78 50.98
N GLN A 545 -34.93 4.22 51.89
CA GLN A 545 -35.10 4.44 53.34
C GLN A 545 -34.66 5.84 53.78
N MET A 546 -35.21 6.32 54.90
CA MET A 546 -34.77 7.53 55.60
C MET A 546 -34.82 7.36 57.12
N LYS A 547 -33.95 8.05 57.86
CA LYS A 547 -33.90 7.98 59.32
C LYS A 547 -33.51 9.32 59.94
N GLY A 548 -34.30 9.76 60.92
CA GLY A 548 -34.02 10.94 61.74
C GLY A 548 -33.10 10.59 62.90
N LEU A 549 -32.04 11.37 63.11
CA LEU A 549 -31.15 11.25 64.27
C LEU A 549 -31.63 12.12 65.44
N LEU A 550 -31.02 11.97 66.61
CA LEU A 550 -31.48 12.63 67.85
C LEU A 550 -31.45 14.17 67.77
N LYS A 551 -30.44 14.74 67.10
CA LYS A 551 -30.27 16.18 66.90
C LYS A 551 -30.99 16.73 65.66
N LEU A 552 -31.94 15.97 65.11
CA LEU A 552 -32.72 16.39 63.95
C LEU A 552 -33.38 17.75 64.21
N GLU A 553 -33.14 18.72 63.33
CA GLU A 553 -33.73 20.06 63.43
C GLU A 553 -35.14 20.10 62.82
N ALA A 554 -36.02 20.92 63.41
CA ALA A 554 -37.39 21.06 62.95
C ALA A 554 -37.43 21.92 61.70
N GLY A 555 -38.03 21.42 60.62
CA GLY A 555 -38.16 22.18 59.38
C GLY A 555 -38.44 21.33 58.18
N GLU A 556 -38.75 22.02 57.08
CA GLU A 556 -38.98 21.43 55.77
C GLU A 556 -37.64 20.93 55.19
N ASN A 557 -37.41 19.62 55.21
CA ASN A 557 -36.25 19.01 54.60
C ASN A 557 -36.60 18.71 53.14
N LYS A 558 -35.86 19.36 52.24
CA LYS A 558 -36.08 19.33 50.81
C LYS A 558 -35.13 18.33 50.21
N PHE A 559 -35.70 17.42 49.46
CA PHE A 559 -35.02 16.32 48.83
C PHE A 559 -35.24 16.43 47.33
N GLU A 560 -34.15 16.34 46.58
CA GLU A 560 -34.20 16.18 45.14
C GLU A 560 -34.13 14.69 44.86
N LEU A 561 -35.15 14.17 44.18
CA LEU A 561 -35.02 12.86 43.56
C LEU A 561 -34.11 13.01 42.35
N LYS A 562 -32.84 12.63 42.51
CA LYS A 562 -31.94 12.50 41.38
C LYS A 562 -32.11 11.11 40.76
N ILE A 563 -32.52 11.12 39.50
CA ILE A 563 -32.49 9.95 38.63
C ILE A 563 -31.35 10.17 37.64
N THR A 564 -30.49 9.16 37.47
CA THR A 564 -29.47 9.11 36.42
C THR A 564 -29.51 7.76 35.74
N SER A 565 -29.31 7.75 34.43
CA SER A 565 -29.12 6.55 33.61
C SER A 565 -27.71 6.48 33.02
N GLN A 566 -27.35 5.32 32.48
CA GLN A 566 -26.12 5.12 31.69
C GLN A 566 -26.05 6.08 30.49
N GLU A 567 -27.19 6.39 29.87
CA GLU A 567 -27.34 7.37 28.78
C GLU A 567 -27.09 8.82 29.23
N LYS A 568 -26.79 9.05 30.51
CA LYS A 568 -26.67 10.36 31.16
C LYS A 568 -27.96 11.19 31.14
N ILE A 569 -29.10 10.57 30.84
CA ILE A 569 -30.40 11.20 31.07
C ILE A 569 -30.55 11.42 32.56
N ILE A 570 -30.89 12.66 32.88
CA ILE A 570 -31.33 13.13 34.18
C ILE A 570 -32.82 13.48 34.08
N LEU A 571 -33.46 13.64 35.24
CA LEU A 571 -34.79 14.21 35.32
C LEU A 571 -34.74 15.69 34.85
N GLU A 572 -35.49 16.06 33.79
CA GLU A 572 -35.40 17.40 33.19
C GLU A 572 -35.86 18.52 34.13
N GLU A 573 -36.98 18.30 34.81
CA GLU A 573 -37.47 19.18 35.88
C GLU A 573 -37.07 18.59 37.23
N SER A 574 -36.39 19.37 38.08
CA SER A 574 -35.98 18.90 39.41
C SER A 574 -37.19 18.50 40.25
N TYR A 575 -37.37 17.21 40.51
CA TYR A 575 -38.42 16.72 41.40
C TYR A 575 -37.99 16.90 42.85
N GLN A 576 -38.20 18.14 43.29
CA GLN A 576 -37.98 18.56 44.67
C GLN A 576 -39.24 18.27 45.46
N PHE A 577 -39.11 17.48 46.51
CA PHE A 577 -40.17 17.21 47.47
C PHE A 577 -39.73 17.59 48.87
N ALA A 578 -40.72 17.86 49.71
CA ALA A 578 -40.55 18.35 51.05
C ALA A 578 -41.05 17.31 52.05
N VAL A 579 -40.31 17.16 53.14
CA VAL A 579 -40.66 16.31 54.27
C VAL A 579 -40.41 17.13 55.51
N ASP A 580 -41.45 17.38 56.29
CA ASP A 580 -41.27 18.04 57.57
C ASP A 580 -40.47 17.12 58.48
N ALA A 581 -39.42 17.64 59.10
CA ALA A 581 -38.78 17.01 60.24
C ALA A 581 -39.28 17.68 61.53
N LYS A 582 -39.37 16.91 62.62
CA LYS A 582 -39.65 17.47 63.95
C LYS A 582 -38.46 17.24 64.88
N SER A 583 -37.88 18.34 65.36
CA SER A 583 -36.87 18.30 66.39
C SER A 583 -37.44 18.02 67.77
N VAL A 584 -36.55 17.58 68.64
CA VAL A 584 -36.68 17.82 70.08
C VAL A 584 -36.69 19.33 70.33
N ILE A 585 -37.46 19.78 71.34
CA ILE A 585 -37.47 21.19 71.74
C ILE A 585 -36.19 21.46 72.57
N PRO A 586 -35.29 22.37 72.16
CA PRO A 586 -34.01 22.58 72.85
C PRO A 586 -34.17 23.44 74.11
N PRO A 587 -33.32 23.24 75.13
CA PRO A 587 -33.21 24.12 76.29
C PRO A 587 -32.51 25.43 75.87
N LYS A 588 -32.52 26.42 76.76
CA LYS A 588 -31.78 27.68 76.56
C LYS A 588 -31.11 28.08 77.86
N LEU A 589 -29.85 27.68 78.00
CA LEU A 589 -29.03 27.97 79.17
C LEU A 589 -28.33 29.33 78.99
N ILE A 590 -28.35 30.14 80.04
CA ILE A 590 -27.70 31.46 80.07
C ILE A 590 -27.05 31.71 81.43
N ILE A 591 -26.03 32.58 81.48
CA ILE A 591 -25.66 33.25 82.73
C ILE A 591 -26.67 34.37 82.94
N ALA A 592 -27.68 34.10 83.76
CA ALA A 592 -28.83 34.97 83.98
C ALA A 592 -28.44 36.27 84.70
N ASP A 593 -27.56 36.15 85.69
CA ASP A 593 -26.99 37.23 86.49
C ASP A 593 -25.73 36.73 87.22
N PHE A 594 -24.87 37.63 87.68
CA PHE A 594 -23.70 37.30 88.50
C PHE A 594 -23.49 38.31 89.63
N ALA A 595 -22.94 37.82 90.74
CA ALA A 595 -22.75 38.57 91.98
C ALA A 595 -21.34 38.37 92.54
N ILE A 596 -20.83 39.38 93.23
CA ILE A 596 -19.57 39.31 93.97
C ILE A 596 -19.88 39.39 95.47
N ALA A 597 -19.43 38.38 96.21
CA ALA A 597 -19.52 38.32 97.67
C ALA A 597 -18.12 38.19 98.28
N ASN A 598 -17.98 38.69 99.51
CA ASN A 598 -16.80 38.51 100.34
C ASN A 598 -17.21 38.49 101.82
N ASP A 599 -16.32 38.00 102.69
CA ASP A 599 -16.59 37.81 104.13
C ASP A 599 -16.97 39.11 104.89
N PHE A 600 -16.75 40.27 104.26
CA PHE A 600 -17.03 41.60 104.81
C PHE A 600 -18.29 42.27 104.21
N GLY A 601 -18.91 41.68 103.18
CA GLY A 601 -20.14 42.17 102.55
C GLY A 601 -20.00 43.40 101.63
N THR A 602 -18.83 43.65 101.03
CA THR A 602 -18.57 44.91 100.29
C THR A 602 -18.78 44.87 98.76
N GLN A 603 -19.00 43.70 98.17
CA GLN A 603 -19.49 43.53 96.77
C GLN A 603 -18.58 44.10 95.64
N TYR A 604 -17.30 44.33 95.89
CA TYR A 604 -16.31 44.68 94.86
C TYR A 604 -15.15 43.68 94.88
N ILE A 605 -14.35 43.65 93.80
CA ILE A 605 -13.15 42.81 93.66
C ILE A 605 -11.91 43.61 94.10
N PRO A 606 -11.28 43.31 95.26
CA PRO A 606 -9.99 43.88 95.65
C PRO A 606 -8.84 43.17 94.90
N LYS A 607 -7.72 43.86 94.71
CA LYS A 607 -6.51 43.22 94.16
C LYS A 607 -5.85 42.32 95.21
N ASN A 608 -5.45 41.12 94.79
CA ASN A 608 -4.75 40.13 95.61
C ASN A 608 -5.52 39.66 96.88
N GLU A 609 -6.86 39.72 96.86
CA GLU A 609 -7.73 39.08 97.85
C GLU A 609 -8.71 38.14 97.14
N GLN A 610 -9.09 37.05 97.80
CA GLN A 610 -10.07 36.09 97.28
C GLN A 610 -11.48 36.61 97.55
N VAL A 611 -12.32 36.59 96.51
CA VAL A 611 -13.77 36.87 96.61
C VAL A 611 -14.56 35.76 95.94
N THR A 612 -15.82 35.59 96.34
CA THR A 612 -16.72 34.59 95.76
C THR A 612 -17.52 35.23 94.62
N LEU A 613 -17.37 34.69 93.42
CA LEU A 613 -18.22 34.95 92.27
C LEU A 613 -19.38 33.94 92.31
N THR A 614 -20.58 34.41 92.62
CA THR A 614 -21.80 33.60 92.54
C THR A 614 -22.44 33.81 91.17
N ILE A 615 -22.77 32.71 90.50
CA ILE A 615 -23.26 32.70 89.13
C ILE A 615 -24.59 31.96 89.10
N ARG A 616 -25.62 32.59 88.51
CA ARG A 616 -26.90 31.93 88.25
C ARG A 616 -26.94 31.41 86.82
N VAL A 617 -26.99 30.10 86.66
CA VAL A 617 -27.40 29.48 85.39
C VAL A 617 -28.89 29.21 85.45
N GLN A 618 -29.61 29.60 84.40
CA GLN A 618 -31.05 29.39 84.28
C GLN A 618 -31.38 28.78 82.92
N ASN A 619 -32.27 27.79 82.90
CA ASN A 619 -32.90 27.34 81.67
C ASN A 619 -34.09 28.26 81.36
N VAL A 620 -33.89 29.22 80.48
CA VAL A 620 -34.95 30.11 79.97
C VAL A 620 -35.61 29.57 78.69
N GLY A 621 -35.31 28.34 78.29
CA GLY A 621 -35.89 27.68 77.11
C GLY A 621 -37.16 26.90 77.44
N GLU A 622 -37.92 26.54 76.40
CA GLU A 622 -39.10 25.66 76.51
C GLU A 622 -38.74 24.16 76.49
N GLY A 623 -37.50 23.81 76.11
CA GLY A 623 -36.97 22.45 76.22
C GLY A 623 -36.38 22.14 77.60
N PHE A 624 -36.40 20.87 77.98
CA PHE A 624 -35.63 20.39 79.12
C PHE A 624 -34.18 20.09 78.70
N THR A 625 -33.25 20.09 79.66
CA THR A 625 -31.90 19.55 79.48
C THR A 625 -31.69 18.35 80.38
N GLU A 626 -31.00 17.31 79.92
CA GLU A 626 -30.63 16.14 80.76
C GLU A 626 -29.47 16.47 81.73
N PHE A 627 -28.57 17.36 81.33
CA PHE A 627 -27.48 17.92 82.13
C PHE A 627 -27.02 19.24 81.51
N ALA A 628 -26.16 19.98 82.22
CA ALA A 628 -25.42 21.10 81.64
C ALA A 628 -24.01 21.15 82.20
N GLU A 629 -23.00 21.43 81.37
CA GLU A 629 -21.63 21.61 81.83
C GLU A 629 -21.25 23.10 81.78
N VAL A 630 -20.58 23.58 82.83
CA VAL A 630 -20.05 24.94 82.89
C VAL A 630 -18.53 24.88 83.01
N LEU A 631 -17.83 25.42 82.02
CA LEU A 631 -16.37 25.55 82.00
C LEU A 631 -15.96 27.01 82.21
N LEU A 632 -15.02 27.26 83.12
CA LEU A 632 -14.35 28.55 83.33
C LEU A 632 -12.85 28.29 83.53
N LEU A 633 -12.02 28.78 82.60
CA LEU A 633 -10.58 28.59 82.64
C LEU A 633 -9.85 29.81 83.24
N GLU A 634 -8.86 29.54 84.10
CA GLU A 634 -7.91 30.57 84.55
C GLU A 634 -7.11 31.14 83.36
N ASN A 635 -6.81 32.43 83.41
CA ASN A 635 -6.03 33.08 82.36
C ASN A 635 -5.04 34.11 82.94
N ARG A 636 -4.37 34.89 82.09
CA ARG A 636 -3.35 35.85 82.54
C ARG A 636 -3.91 37.01 83.38
N SER A 637 -5.23 37.17 83.47
CA SER A 637 -5.91 38.27 84.18
C SER A 637 -6.51 37.89 85.54
N PHE A 638 -6.83 36.61 85.81
CA PHE A 638 -7.34 36.14 87.11
C PHE A 638 -7.05 34.65 87.36
N THR A 639 -7.13 34.23 88.63
CA THR A 639 -7.04 32.84 89.08
C THR A 639 -8.25 32.44 89.92
N THR A 640 -8.48 31.14 90.09
CA THR A 640 -9.64 30.54 90.79
C THR A 640 -9.19 29.56 91.89
N PRO A 641 -8.80 30.04 93.08
CA PRO A 641 -8.14 29.21 94.10
C PRO A 641 -8.94 27.99 94.54
N GLY A 642 -8.52 26.79 94.12
CA GLY A 642 -9.13 25.51 94.51
C GLY A 642 -10.33 25.07 93.65
N PHE A 643 -10.65 25.77 92.57
CA PHE A 643 -11.65 25.35 91.58
C PHE A 643 -11.02 24.51 90.47
N ALA A 644 -11.75 23.51 89.95
CA ALA A 644 -11.23 22.56 88.96
C ALA A 644 -11.39 23.03 87.50
N GLY A 645 -12.04 24.17 87.28
CA GLY A 645 -12.33 24.72 85.95
C GLY A 645 -13.66 24.26 85.34
N ILE A 646 -14.22 23.11 85.75
CA ILE A 646 -15.49 22.58 85.24
C ILE A 646 -16.45 22.18 86.36
N ILE A 647 -17.76 22.34 86.12
CA ILE A 647 -18.85 21.86 86.97
C ILE A 647 -20.02 21.33 86.11
N THR A 648 -20.53 20.14 86.43
CA THR A 648 -21.71 19.57 85.78
C THR A 648 -22.95 19.81 86.65
N LEU A 649 -23.96 20.45 86.07
CA LEU A 649 -25.28 20.69 86.61
C LEU A 649 -26.23 19.54 86.20
N PRO A 650 -27.17 19.13 87.09
CA PRO A 650 -28.16 18.10 86.79
C PRO A 650 -29.22 18.58 85.78
N ALA A 651 -30.15 17.70 85.41
CA ALA A 651 -31.28 18.01 84.55
C ALA A 651 -32.07 19.25 85.01
N MET A 652 -32.43 20.12 84.06
CA MET A 652 -33.19 21.36 84.31
C MET A 652 -34.39 21.44 83.38
N ASN A 653 -35.58 21.64 83.95
CA ASN A 653 -36.81 21.90 83.21
C ASN A 653 -36.88 23.38 82.78
N PRO A 654 -37.80 23.74 81.87
CA PRO A 654 -38.11 25.13 81.55
C PRO A 654 -38.37 25.99 82.80
N GLY A 655 -37.57 27.04 82.99
CA GLY A 655 -37.64 27.98 84.11
C GLY A 655 -36.80 27.62 85.33
N ASP A 656 -36.25 26.41 85.43
CA ASP A 656 -35.37 26.01 86.54
C ASP A 656 -34.07 26.83 86.52
N TYR A 657 -33.52 27.12 87.70
CA TYR A 657 -32.23 27.79 87.87
C TYR A 657 -31.36 27.08 88.91
N ILE A 658 -30.06 27.21 88.76
CA ILE A 658 -29.05 26.69 89.68
C ILE A 658 -27.99 27.76 89.91
N ASP A 659 -27.78 28.08 91.19
CA ASP A 659 -26.74 29.00 91.64
C ASP A 659 -25.51 28.19 92.06
N PHE A 660 -24.33 28.61 91.62
CA PHE A 660 -23.06 28.02 92.03
C PHE A 660 -22.00 29.10 92.29
N GLU A 661 -21.00 28.74 93.09
CA GLU A 661 -20.02 29.68 93.64
C GLU A 661 -18.60 29.30 93.21
N ILE A 662 -17.85 30.30 92.70
CA ILE A 662 -16.45 30.15 92.27
C ILE A 662 -15.59 31.15 93.05
N PRO A 663 -14.52 30.73 93.73
CA PRO A 663 -13.54 31.67 94.29
C PRO A 663 -12.70 32.30 93.17
N ILE A 664 -12.54 33.62 93.17
CA ILE A 664 -11.72 34.37 92.19
C ILE A 664 -10.71 35.30 92.87
N MET A 665 -9.56 35.55 92.22
CA MET A 665 -8.50 36.48 92.67
C MET A 665 -7.74 37.08 91.46
N THR A 666 -7.25 38.32 91.57
CA THR A 666 -6.63 39.04 90.43
C THR A 666 -5.51 40.03 90.83
N LEU A 667 -4.68 40.41 89.86
CA LEU A 667 -3.68 41.49 89.93
C LEU A 667 -3.86 42.57 88.84
N GLN A 668 -4.60 42.29 87.76
CA GLN A 668 -4.81 43.23 86.64
C GLN A 668 -5.96 44.19 86.96
N ASP A 669 -6.05 45.31 86.23
CA ASP A 669 -7.17 46.25 86.37
C ASP A 669 -8.44 45.76 85.67
N ASN A 670 -8.27 45.19 84.47
CA ASN A 670 -9.31 44.61 83.63
C ASN A 670 -9.13 43.09 83.55
N ILE A 671 -10.23 42.36 83.63
CA ILE A 671 -10.31 40.90 83.68
C ILE A 671 -11.39 40.47 82.70
N PHE A 672 -11.13 39.39 81.97
CA PHE A 672 -12.13 38.72 81.16
C PHE A 672 -12.23 37.27 81.63
N ALA A 673 -13.43 36.84 81.99
CA ALA A 673 -13.76 35.49 82.41
C ALA A 673 -14.73 34.90 81.40
N ASP A 674 -14.26 33.97 80.57
CA ASP A 674 -15.08 33.28 79.57
C ASP A 674 -15.70 32.04 80.20
N LEU A 675 -17.03 32.02 80.31
CA LEU A 675 -17.80 30.85 80.77
C LEU A 675 -18.44 30.14 79.59
N GLU A 676 -18.15 28.86 79.40
CA GLU A 676 -18.77 28.03 78.39
C GLU A 676 -19.87 27.18 79.03
N LEU A 677 -21.12 27.36 78.61
CA LEU A 677 -22.28 26.58 79.02
C LEU A 677 -22.65 25.57 77.94
N THR A 678 -22.43 24.28 78.15
CA THR A 678 -22.76 23.21 77.19
C THR A 678 -23.99 22.44 77.65
N ASP A 679 -25.04 22.36 76.83
CA ASP A 679 -26.22 21.51 77.08
C ASP A 679 -26.05 20.07 76.56
N TYR A 680 -27.03 19.20 76.84
CA TYR A 680 -27.04 17.81 76.39
C TYR A 680 -27.15 17.59 74.87
N LEU A 681 -27.39 18.65 74.08
CA LEU A 681 -27.36 18.63 72.62
C LEU A 681 -25.98 19.06 72.07
N ASP A 682 -24.97 19.16 72.95
CA ASP A 682 -23.65 19.74 72.72
C ASP A 682 -23.70 21.22 72.26
N LYS A 683 -24.76 21.96 72.62
CA LYS A 683 -24.83 23.38 72.31
C LYS A 683 -24.09 24.18 73.37
N THR A 684 -22.86 24.57 73.04
CA THR A 684 -22.05 25.46 73.88
C THR A 684 -22.42 26.93 73.65
N VAL A 685 -22.68 27.66 74.72
CA VAL A 685 -22.83 29.11 74.76
C VAL A 685 -21.70 29.69 75.60
N THR A 686 -20.75 30.36 74.95
CA THR A 686 -19.67 31.08 75.65
C THR A 686 -20.13 32.50 75.98
N GLN A 687 -20.20 32.83 77.28
CA GLN A 687 -20.54 34.16 77.77
C GLN A 687 -19.33 34.78 78.48
N ARG A 688 -18.78 35.83 77.89
CA ARG A 688 -17.69 36.63 78.48
C ARG A 688 -18.22 37.54 79.58
N LEU A 689 -17.66 37.42 80.78
CA LEU A 689 -17.83 38.40 81.85
C LEU A 689 -16.61 39.34 81.85
N GLU A 690 -16.85 40.60 81.50
CA GLU A 690 -15.84 41.66 81.62
C GLU A 690 -15.91 42.28 83.03
N LEU A 691 -14.91 41.94 83.84
CA LEU A 691 -14.81 42.33 85.24
C LEU A 691 -13.68 43.34 85.41
N GLU A 692 -13.98 44.46 86.04
CA GLU A 692 -12.99 45.48 86.42
C GLU A 692 -12.77 45.44 87.94
N THR A 693 -11.54 45.65 88.39
CA THR A 693 -11.25 45.78 89.83
C THR A 693 -11.84 47.07 90.42
N MET A 694 -12.20 47.04 91.71
CA MET A 694 -12.85 48.16 92.43
C MET A 694 -14.23 48.63 91.91
N LYS A 695 -14.68 48.17 90.74
CA LYS A 695 -16.09 48.23 90.31
C LYS A 695 -16.96 47.45 91.31
N HIS A 696 -18.14 47.98 91.63
CA HIS A 696 -19.08 47.36 92.58
C HIS A 696 -20.14 46.56 91.81
N TYR A 697 -20.50 45.39 92.32
CA TYR A 697 -21.41 44.41 91.70
C TYR A 697 -22.59 44.10 92.64
N ARG A 698 -23.50 43.20 92.21
CA ARG A 698 -24.66 42.75 93.02
C ARG A 698 -24.24 41.72 94.08
N ALA A 699 -25.09 41.52 95.10
CA ALA A 699 -24.95 40.41 96.06
C ALA A 699 -25.74 39.16 95.63
N PRO A 700 -25.38 37.95 96.13
CA PRO A 700 -25.99 36.70 95.70
C PRO A 700 -27.51 36.61 95.91
N ILE A 701 -28.04 37.18 97.00
CA ILE A 701 -29.48 37.21 97.28
C ILE A 701 -30.25 38.14 96.33
N ASP A 702 -29.56 39.10 95.71
CA ASP A 702 -30.12 40.08 94.77
C ASP A 702 -29.97 39.65 93.31
N LEU A 703 -29.48 38.43 93.04
CA LEU A 703 -29.43 37.84 91.70
C LEU A 703 -30.82 37.79 91.11
N THR A 704 -30.97 38.36 89.92
CA THR A 704 -32.25 38.42 89.21
C THR A 704 -32.52 37.12 88.44
N LEU A 705 -33.80 36.87 88.13
CA LEU A 705 -34.21 35.82 87.20
C LEU A 705 -34.51 36.46 85.85
N GLN A 706 -34.13 35.79 84.78
CA GLN A 706 -34.54 36.14 83.44
C GLN A 706 -35.90 35.49 83.13
N SER A 707 -36.67 36.12 82.25
CA SER A 707 -37.93 35.53 81.78
C SER A 707 -37.65 34.39 80.81
N ILE A 708 -38.57 33.42 80.74
CA ILE A 708 -38.53 32.39 79.70
C ILE A 708 -38.58 33.09 78.33
N GLY A 709 -37.68 32.72 77.43
CA GLY A 709 -37.53 33.31 76.09
C GLY A 709 -36.47 34.40 75.95
N THR A 710 -35.79 34.88 77.01
CA THR A 710 -34.73 35.89 76.89
C THR A 710 -33.64 35.48 75.88
N GLU A 711 -33.17 36.41 75.04
CA GLU A 711 -32.20 36.16 73.96
C GLU A 711 -30.78 36.60 74.32
N ASP A 712 -30.42 37.86 74.06
CA ASP A 712 -29.13 38.41 74.44
C ASP A 712 -29.19 39.01 75.85
N VAL A 713 -28.61 38.30 76.81
CA VAL A 713 -28.27 38.89 78.11
C VAL A 713 -26.90 39.53 77.98
N ASN A 714 -26.87 40.84 77.79
CA ASN A 714 -25.62 41.55 77.90
C ASN A 714 -25.26 41.83 79.37
N PRO A 715 -24.04 41.45 79.79
CA PRO A 715 -23.31 42.21 80.79
C PRO A 715 -22.75 43.63 80.33
N TYR A 716 -22.00 43.90 79.16
CA TYR A 716 -21.43 45.20 78.47
C TYR A 716 -20.98 45.24 76.88
N PRO A 717 -20.71 46.38 76.10
CA PRO A 717 -20.44 46.48 74.56
C PRO A 717 -19.48 47.58 73.79
N ASP A 718 -19.03 47.47 72.47
CA ASP A 718 -18.25 48.50 71.58
C ASP A 718 -18.23 48.43 69.93
N ALA A 719 -17.20 48.92 69.11
CA ALA A 719 -17.23 49.49 67.66
C ALA A 719 -16.44 48.99 66.31
N LEU A 720 -15.59 49.76 65.52
CA LEU A 720 -15.53 49.84 63.95
C LEU A 720 -14.21 50.06 62.98
N GLY A 721 -13.98 49.31 61.82
CA GLY A 721 -13.57 49.63 60.34
C GLY A 721 -12.15 50.00 59.60
N GLU A 722 -11.69 49.39 58.42
CA GLU A 722 -10.64 49.91 57.35
C GLU A 722 -10.32 49.17 55.91
N ILE A 723 -9.25 49.47 55.06
CA ILE A 723 -9.06 49.33 53.51
C ILE A 723 -7.78 48.58 52.82
N ASP A 724 -7.77 48.07 51.53
CA ASP A 724 -7.05 46.80 51.02
C ASP A 724 -5.57 46.70 50.42
N VAL A 725 -5.31 46.14 49.21
CA VAL A 725 -4.13 45.25 48.86
C VAL A 725 -2.72 45.87 48.84
N ASP A 726 -2.62 47.20 48.95
CA ASP A 726 -1.33 47.91 49.04
C ASP A 726 -0.97 48.29 50.49
N HIS A 727 -1.94 48.28 51.42
CA HIS A 727 -1.80 48.77 52.80
C HIS A 727 -2.00 47.71 53.89
N ARG A 728 -2.52 46.54 53.53
CA ARG A 728 -2.59 45.34 54.38
C ARG A 728 -1.87 44.16 53.72
N ILE A 729 -0.71 44.41 53.08
CA ILE A 729 0.15 43.35 52.55
C ILE A 729 0.55 42.44 53.73
N PRO A 730 0.19 41.15 53.69
CA PRO A 730 0.44 40.27 54.83
C PRO A 730 1.94 39.99 54.94
N LEU A 731 2.45 40.11 56.17
CA LEU A 731 3.84 39.85 56.50
C LEU A 731 4.03 38.35 56.68
N GLY A 732 4.52 37.69 55.64
CA GLY A 732 4.83 36.27 55.70
C GLY A 732 6.23 35.99 56.25
N ARG A 733 6.53 34.70 56.38
CA ARG A 733 7.76 34.23 57.04
C ARG A 733 8.97 34.29 56.10
N LYS A 734 10.15 34.57 56.68
CA LYS A 734 11.40 34.60 55.92
C LYS A 734 11.75 33.21 55.37
N ASN A 735 11.80 33.05 54.05
CA ASN A 735 12.17 31.78 53.41
C ASN A 735 13.63 31.79 52.87
N PRO A 736 14.60 31.16 53.58
CA PRO A 736 15.96 30.99 53.07
C PRO A 736 16.08 29.88 51.99
N ASN A 737 15.08 29.01 51.87
CA ASN A 737 15.12 27.76 51.10
C ASN A 737 14.44 27.88 49.73
N ALA A 738 14.43 29.09 49.15
CA ALA A 738 13.87 29.31 47.83
C ALA A 738 14.70 30.29 47.00
N MET A 739 14.58 30.18 45.68
CA MET A 739 15.25 31.03 44.68
C MET A 739 14.27 31.38 43.55
N ALA A 740 14.28 32.62 43.06
CA ALA A 740 13.38 33.05 41.98
C ALA A 740 14.14 33.60 40.77
N ILE A 741 13.84 33.11 39.56
CA ILE A 741 14.40 33.57 38.29
C ILE A 741 13.29 34.34 37.56
N ILE A 742 13.42 35.65 37.45
CA ILE A 742 12.35 36.54 36.94
C ILE A 742 12.88 37.22 35.68
N LEU A 743 12.34 36.82 34.52
CA LEU A 743 12.77 37.24 33.20
C LEU A 743 11.58 37.86 32.44
N ALA A 744 11.74 39.08 31.94
CA ALA A 744 10.75 39.74 31.09
C ALA A 744 11.47 40.35 29.88
N THR A 745 10.79 40.38 28.73
CA THR A 745 11.29 40.96 27.48
C THR A 745 10.16 41.76 26.83
N GLU A 746 10.37 43.06 26.70
CA GLU A 746 9.38 44.02 26.19
C GLU A 746 9.72 44.50 24.76
N GLN A 747 10.99 44.46 24.34
CA GLN A 747 11.49 44.95 23.03
C GLN A 747 12.53 43.99 22.41
N TYR A 748 12.74 44.04 21.08
CA TYR A 748 13.50 43.03 20.30
C TYR A 748 14.46 43.62 19.24
N ASP A 749 15.65 43.01 19.05
CA ASP A 749 16.71 43.53 18.17
C ASP A 749 16.41 43.44 16.67
N ASP A 750 15.63 42.42 16.24
CA ASP A 750 15.13 42.33 14.88
C ASP A 750 13.84 43.15 14.80
N SER A 751 13.93 44.39 14.31
CA SER A 751 12.85 45.39 14.27
C SER A 751 11.61 44.99 13.46
N ASN A 752 11.59 43.76 12.92
CA ASN A 752 10.40 43.11 12.38
C ASN A 752 9.51 42.47 13.46
N TYR A 753 9.82 42.61 14.75
CA TYR A 753 8.93 42.27 15.87
C TYR A 753 8.47 43.55 16.62
N PRO A 754 7.21 43.62 17.11
CA PRO A 754 6.68 44.75 17.90
C PRO A 754 6.88 44.57 19.42
N ASP A 755 6.65 45.64 20.19
CA ASP A 755 6.82 45.67 21.66
C ASP A 755 5.67 44.95 22.43
N LEU A 756 5.83 44.73 23.75
CA LEU A 756 4.89 43.99 24.62
C LEU A 756 4.62 44.69 25.97
N GLU A 757 3.64 45.60 26.01
CA GLU A 757 3.40 46.56 27.11
C GLU A 757 3.23 45.96 28.53
N PHE A 758 3.71 46.72 29.53
CA PHE A 758 3.65 46.48 30.99
C PHE A 758 4.46 45.27 31.51
N ALA A 759 5.09 44.48 30.64
CA ALA A 759 5.86 43.30 31.00
C ALA A 759 6.91 43.57 32.10
N GLN A 760 7.55 44.74 32.08
CA GLN A 760 8.54 45.12 33.10
C GLN A 760 7.95 45.39 34.50
N ARG A 761 6.80 46.09 34.61
CA ARG A 761 6.18 46.45 35.90
C ARG A 761 5.69 45.22 36.66
N ASP A 762 5.21 44.23 35.92
CA ASP A 762 4.73 42.96 36.46
C ASP A 762 5.86 42.22 37.19
N GLY A 763 7.04 42.15 36.58
CA GLY A 763 8.24 41.58 37.22
C GLY A 763 8.60 42.29 38.54
N ASP A 764 8.49 43.63 38.59
CA ASP A 764 8.87 44.42 39.76
C ASP A 764 7.92 44.25 40.97
N ILE A 765 6.60 44.18 40.77
CA ILE A 765 5.65 43.97 41.90
C ILE A 765 5.63 42.51 42.35
N VAL A 766 5.75 41.55 41.43
CA VAL A 766 5.95 40.13 41.77
C VAL A 766 7.21 39.98 42.64
N ARG A 767 8.31 40.67 42.30
CA ARG A 767 9.52 40.70 43.14
C ARG A 767 9.27 41.24 44.56
N ARG A 768 8.37 42.21 44.75
CA ARG A 768 8.02 42.73 46.10
C ARG A 768 7.26 41.73 46.94
N TYR A 769 6.29 41.01 46.37
CA TYR A 769 5.58 39.94 47.09
C TYR A 769 6.53 38.79 47.44
N PHE A 770 7.41 38.40 46.51
CA PHE A 770 8.48 37.46 46.81
C PHE A 770 9.45 37.94 47.91
N ASN A 771 9.56 39.25 48.18
CA ASN A 771 10.40 39.79 49.25
C ASN A 771 9.67 39.95 50.60
N GLN A 772 8.42 40.42 50.62
CA GLN A 772 7.70 40.72 51.88
C GLN A 772 6.88 39.54 52.40
N SER A 773 6.17 38.85 51.51
CA SER A 773 5.29 37.74 51.89
C SER A 773 6.07 36.42 51.82
N PHE A 774 6.78 36.13 50.72
CA PHE A 774 7.65 34.94 50.65
C PHE A 774 9.01 35.13 51.35
N GLY A 775 9.37 36.35 51.75
CA GLY A 775 10.56 36.60 52.56
C GLY A 775 11.92 36.40 51.88
N LEU A 776 12.00 36.41 50.54
CA LEU A 776 13.24 36.16 49.77
C LEU A 776 14.16 37.39 49.70
N SER A 777 15.47 37.17 49.82
CA SER A 777 16.50 38.22 49.72
C SER A 777 17.04 38.38 48.29
N ASP A 778 17.56 39.57 47.94
CA ASP A 778 17.98 39.91 46.56
C ASP A 778 18.95 38.92 45.88
N PHE A 779 19.84 38.27 46.63
CA PHE A 779 20.81 37.30 46.07
C PHE A 779 20.18 35.93 45.75
N GLN A 780 19.02 35.63 46.35
CA GLN A 780 18.15 34.49 46.02
C GLN A 780 17.29 34.78 44.79
N MET A 781 17.53 35.90 44.08
CA MET A 781 16.81 36.23 42.85
C MET A 781 17.78 36.35 41.67
N LEU A 782 17.33 35.99 40.47
CA LEU A 782 18.11 36.09 39.23
C LEU A 782 17.27 36.83 38.14
N PRO A 783 17.76 37.95 37.60
CA PRO A 783 18.97 38.66 38.00
C PRO A 783 18.86 39.21 39.45
N ALA A 784 20.00 39.28 40.13
CA ALA A 784 20.04 39.69 41.55
C ALA A 784 19.70 41.17 41.73
N LYS A 785 19.96 41.99 40.70
CA LYS A 785 19.44 43.34 40.54
C LYS A 785 18.84 43.47 39.14
N THR A 786 17.74 44.20 39.01
CA THR A 786 16.91 44.26 37.79
C THR A 786 17.66 44.74 36.54
N TRP A 787 18.67 45.61 36.69
CA TRP A 787 19.47 46.16 35.58
C TRP A 787 20.48 45.19 34.93
N GLN A 788 20.70 43.98 35.46
CA GLN A 788 21.77 43.09 34.95
C GLN A 788 21.39 42.33 33.67
N MET A 789 20.09 42.23 33.35
CA MET A 789 19.53 41.67 32.12
C MET A 789 18.40 42.59 31.61
N GLU A 790 18.68 43.89 31.66
CA GLU A 790 17.75 44.96 31.28
C GLU A 790 17.37 44.85 29.79
N GLY A 791 16.07 44.85 29.49
CA GLY A 791 15.53 44.59 28.16
C GLY A 791 15.22 43.12 27.85
N GLY A 792 15.93 42.17 28.46
CA GLY A 792 15.70 40.73 28.32
C GLY A 792 16.94 39.89 27.95
N PRO A 793 16.85 38.55 27.96
CA PRO A 793 18.01 37.67 27.77
C PRO A 793 18.31 37.34 26.29
N THR A 794 19.59 37.17 25.96
CA THR A 794 20.02 36.66 24.65
C THR A 794 19.94 35.13 24.56
N ALA A 795 20.02 34.60 23.34
CA ALA A 795 20.06 33.16 23.04
C ALA A 795 21.20 32.43 23.78
N ASN A 796 22.31 33.13 24.04
CA ASN A 796 23.45 32.60 24.78
C ASN A 796 23.21 32.65 26.30
N ASP A 797 22.58 33.70 26.81
CA ASP A 797 22.26 33.83 28.24
C ASP A 797 21.28 32.75 28.69
N LEU A 798 20.21 32.51 27.91
CA LEU A 798 19.26 31.43 28.21
C LEU A 798 19.96 30.05 28.26
N LYS A 799 20.86 29.77 27.33
CA LYS A 799 21.66 28.53 27.36
C LYS A 799 22.55 28.45 28.61
N ASN A 800 23.23 29.53 28.96
CA ASN A 800 24.15 29.55 30.11
C ASN A 800 23.45 29.56 31.48
N ILE A 801 22.26 30.15 31.61
CA ILE A 801 21.48 30.10 32.86
C ILE A 801 21.05 28.67 33.15
N PHE A 802 20.49 28.00 32.15
CA PHE A 802 19.81 26.71 32.30
C PHE A 802 20.69 25.48 31.99
N ASP A 803 21.95 25.64 31.56
CA ASP A 803 22.84 24.50 31.28
C ASP A 803 22.96 23.54 32.50
N PRO A 804 22.65 22.24 32.33
CA PRO A 804 22.49 21.30 33.44
C PRO A 804 23.81 20.83 34.05
N HIS A 805 24.96 21.25 33.52
CA HIS A 805 26.28 20.80 33.95
C HIS A 805 27.15 21.96 34.46
N GLN A 806 27.18 23.07 33.72
CA GLN A 806 28.00 24.25 33.98
C GLN A 806 27.21 25.55 34.06
N GLY A 807 25.86 25.50 34.06
CA GLY A 807 25.02 26.68 34.06
C GLY A 807 24.97 27.45 35.37
N ASP A 808 24.54 28.72 35.30
CA ASP A 808 24.60 29.64 36.44
C ASP A 808 23.56 29.34 37.51
N LEU A 809 22.38 28.83 37.15
CA LEU A 809 21.40 28.36 38.13
C LEU A 809 21.99 27.21 38.98
N ARG A 810 22.58 26.21 38.31
CA ARG A 810 23.24 25.07 38.96
C ARG A 810 24.36 25.50 39.90
N LYS A 811 25.24 26.40 39.46
CA LYS A 811 26.33 26.95 40.29
C LYS A 811 25.78 27.63 41.55
N ARG A 812 24.69 28.40 41.43
CA ARG A 812 24.07 29.11 42.56
C ARG A 812 23.47 28.16 43.58
N ILE A 813 22.74 27.13 43.13
CA ILE A 813 22.15 26.10 44.01
C ILE A 813 23.24 25.37 44.80
N ILE A 814 24.29 24.87 44.11
CA ILE A 814 25.43 24.18 44.76
C ILE A 814 26.21 25.13 45.70
N THR A 815 26.22 26.44 45.43
CA THR A 815 26.86 27.43 46.30
C THR A 815 26.00 27.74 47.54
N ALA A 816 24.67 27.78 47.39
CA ALA A 816 23.74 28.01 48.48
C ALA A 816 23.77 26.87 49.51
N ASP A 817 23.70 25.62 49.04
CA ASP A 817 23.95 24.40 49.84
C ASP A 817 25.28 24.51 50.61
N LYS A 818 26.40 24.54 49.87
CA LYS A 818 27.75 24.42 50.43
C LYS A 818 28.18 25.54 51.37
N TYR A 819 27.67 26.77 51.19
CA TYR A 819 28.14 27.95 51.94
C TYR A 819 27.05 28.64 52.77
N SER A 820 25.77 28.34 52.54
CA SER A 820 24.63 28.92 53.28
C SER A 820 23.84 27.89 54.09
N GLY A 821 24.15 26.59 53.97
CA GLY A 821 23.49 25.53 54.74
C GLY A 821 22.04 25.30 54.33
N VAL A 822 21.76 25.41 53.03
CA VAL A 822 20.42 25.22 52.45
C VAL A 822 20.40 23.90 51.70
N ASP A 823 20.00 22.84 52.39
CA ASP A 823 20.10 21.46 51.90
C ASP A 823 19.17 21.20 50.70
N GLU A 824 17.97 21.79 50.69
CA GLU A 824 17.00 21.70 49.57
C GLU A 824 16.35 23.06 49.28
N MET A 825 16.12 23.36 47.99
CA MET A 825 15.60 24.65 47.51
C MET A 825 14.39 24.52 46.59
N ASP A 826 13.38 25.37 46.81
CA ASP A 826 12.25 25.58 45.90
C ASP A 826 12.60 26.67 44.86
N ILE A 827 12.55 26.33 43.57
CA ILE A 827 12.99 27.20 42.46
C ILE A 827 11.79 27.75 41.69
N PHE A 828 11.52 29.05 41.82
CA PHE A 828 10.50 29.72 41.03
C PHE A 828 11.12 30.32 39.77
N VAL A 829 10.44 30.20 38.63
CA VAL A 829 10.80 30.84 37.37
C VAL A 829 9.57 31.62 36.91
N TYR A 830 9.75 32.86 36.48
CA TYR A 830 8.73 33.67 35.83
C TYR A 830 9.30 34.18 34.50
N TYR A 831 8.64 33.90 33.38
CA TYR A 831 9.08 34.32 32.05
C TYR A 831 7.95 35.04 31.30
N ARG A 832 8.21 36.25 30.81
CA ARG A 832 7.29 37.05 29.99
C ARG A 832 7.96 37.47 28.67
N GLY A 833 7.43 37.04 27.51
CA GLY A 833 8.02 37.35 26.19
C GLY A 833 7.33 36.64 25.00
N TYR A 834 7.89 36.75 23.80
CA TYR A 834 7.34 36.13 22.57
C TYR A 834 7.85 34.70 22.26
N GLY A 835 7.02 33.91 21.56
CA GLY A 835 7.38 32.60 21.00
C GLY A 835 6.82 32.32 19.58
N GLU A 836 7.35 31.30 18.90
CA GLU A 836 6.92 30.85 17.57
C GLU A 836 6.90 29.32 17.45
N TRP A 837 5.89 28.76 16.77
CA TRP A 837 5.79 27.34 16.42
C TRP A 837 6.36 27.03 15.03
N VAL A 838 7.25 26.03 14.96
CA VAL A 838 7.92 25.55 13.74
C VAL A 838 8.00 24.03 13.80
N ASP A 839 7.64 23.35 12.71
CA ASP A 839 7.65 21.88 12.58
C ASP A 839 7.01 21.15 13.79
N GLY A 840 5.92 21.73 14.29
CA GLY A 840 5.15 21.23 15.43
C GLY A 840 5.67 21.63 16.81
N LYS A 841 6.87 22.23 16.94
CA LYS A 841 7.48 22.55 18.24
C LYS A 841 7.56 24.07 18.51
N PRO A 842 7.43 24.53 19.77
CA PRO A 842 7.58 25.94 20.11
C PRO A 842 9.04 26.31 20.36
N LEU A 843 9.44 27.42 19.78
CA LEU A 843 10.71 28.09 20.04
C LEU A 843 10.43 29.40 20.79
N LEU A 844 11.18 29.63 21.86
CA LEU A 844 11.33 30.94 22.47
C LEU A 844 12.08 31.85 21.51
N ILE A 845 11.66 33.11 21.43
CA ILE A 845 12.36 34.17 20.73
C ILE A 845 13.14 34.95 21.80
N PRO A 846 14.46 34.72 21.96
CA PRO A 846 15.31 35.63 22.72
C PRO A 846 15.51 36.95 21.95
N ILE A 847 16.01 37.97 22.64
CA ILE A 847 16.09 39.34 22.12
C ILE A 847 16.86 39.46 20.79
N ASP A 848 17.91 38.64 20.60
CA ASP A 848 18.84 38.69 19.46
C ASP A 848 18.39 37.86 18.24
N ALA A 849 17.37 37.00 18.37
CA ALA A 849 16.96 36.05 17.34
C ALA A 849 16.36 36.71 16.08
N LYS A 850 16.68 36.16 14.90
CA LYS A 850 16.29 36.75 13.61
C LYS A 850 15.07 36.05 13.01
N ARG A 851 14.09 36.84 12.55
CA ARG A 851 12.73 36.37 12.27
C ARG A 851 12.66 35.30 11.19
N THR A 852 13.49 35.40 10.16
CA THR A 852 13.53 34.50 8.99
C THR A 852 14.42 33.26 9.15
N ARG A 853 15.15 33.10 10.27
CA ARG A 853 16.10 32.00 10.48
C ARG A 853 15.85 31.29 11.79
N HIS A 854 15.04 30.23 11.76
CA HIS A 854 14.62 29.49 12.96
C HIS A 854 15.79 28.92 13.80
N ILE A 855 16.96 28.65 13.20
CA ILE A 855 18.18 28.22 13.92
C ILE A 855 18.74 29.25 14.93
N THR A 856 18.27 30.50 14.89
CA THR A 856 18.62 31.54 15.88
C THR A 856 17.66 31.57 17.08
N LYS A 857 16.57 30.81 17.04
CA LYS A 857 15.54 30.71 18.09
C LYS A 857 15.82 29.47 18.95
N ILE A 858 15.36 29.46 20.20
CA ILE A 858 15.68 28.40 21.16
C ILE A 858 14.47 27.50 21.36
N PRO A 859 14.55 26.17 21.12
CA PRO A 859 13.43 25.27 21.43
C PRO A 859 13.08 25.35 22.91
N LEU A 860 11.80 25.58 23.23
CA LEU A 860 11.33 25.63 24.61
C LEU A 860 11.50 24.27 25.31
N GLU A 861 11.30 23.20 24.55
CA GLU A 861 11.64 21.81 24.92
C GLU A 861 13.04 21.71 25.52
N GLN A 862 14.06 22.26 24.86
CA GLN A 862 15.46 22.18 25.32
C GLN A 862 15.69 22.88 26.67
N MET A 863 14.98 23.98 26.96
CA MET A 863 15.07 24.65 28.25
C MET A 863 14.46 23.80 29.36
N VAL A 864 13.33 23.14 29.06
CA VAL A 864 12.61 22.29 30.01
C VAL A 864 13.33 20.96 30.23
N GLU A 865 13.84 20.30 29.18
CA GLU A 865 14.72 19.13 29.28
C GLU A 865 15.95 19.41 30.18
N ASN A 866 16.60 20.55 30.00
CA ASN A 866 17.73 20.96 30.83
C ASN A 866 17.34 21.19 32.29
N LEU A 867 16.19 21.83 32.55
CA LEU A 867 15.66 21.99 33.91
C LEU A 867 15.24 20.64 34.54
N SER A 868 14.68 19.72 33.75
CA SER A 868 14.37 18.36 34.16
C SER A 868 15.63 17.60 34.59
N LEU A 869 16.71 17.68 33.81
CA LEU A 869 18.02 17.13 34.19
C LEU A 869 18.60 17.79 35.46
N LEU A 870 18.35 19.08 35.68
CA LEU A 870 18.73 19.76 36.93
C LEU A 870 17.91 19.28 38.13
N SER A 871 16.60 19.05 37.98
CA SER A 871 15.70 18.65 39.09
C SER A 871 16.06 17.31 39.76
N VAL A 872 16.91 16.50 39.10
CA VAL A 872 17.51 15.27 39.65
C VAL A 872 18.48 15.56 40.80
N LEU A 873 19.03 16.78 40.90
CA LEU A 873 19.80 17.19 42.07
C LEU A 873 18.92 17.14 43.32
N SER A 874 19.35 16.41 44.35
CA SER A 874 18.66 16.31 45.64
C SER A 874 18.26 17.68 46.19
N ASN A 875 19.18 18.64 46.06
CA ASN A 875 19.06 19.98 46.60
C ASN A 875 18.06 20.89 45.84
N ILE A 876 17.43 20.41 44.76
CA ILE A 876 16.24 21.05 44.19
C ILE A 876 15.04 20.28 44.74
N LYS A 877 14.27 20.91 45.61
CA LYS A 877 13.03 20.35 46.14
C LYS A 877 11.96 20.37 45.05
N THR A 878 11.69 21.55 44.49
CA THR A 878 10.75 21.76 43.38
C THR A 878 11.23 22.84 42.41
N ILE A 879 10.64 22.87 41.21
CA ILE A 879 10.73 23.97 40.24
C ILE A 879 9.30 24.37 39.85
N THR A 880 8.99 25.67 39.80
CA THR A 880 7.67 26.16 39.37
C THR A 880 7.81 27.34 38.43
N ILE A 881 7.36 27.15 37.18
CA ILE A 881 7.64 28.00 36.03
C ILE A 881 6.36 28.69 35.55
N PHE A 882 6.19 29.95 35.88
CA PHE A 882 5.14 30.80 35.37
C PHE A 882 5.52 31.33 33.97
N LEU A 883 4.93 30.80 32.91
CA LEU A 883 5.25 31.14 31.51
C LEU A 883 4.19 32.08 30.92
N ASP A 884 4.35 33.38 31.13
CA ASP A 884 3.49 34.41 30.57
C ASP A 884 3.82 34.73 29.09
N ILE A 885 3.78 33.72 28.21
CA ILE A 885 4.24 33.81 26.81
C ILE A 885 3.13 34.32 25.86
N THR A 886 3.53 35.15 24.90
CA THR A 886 2.71 35.59 23.77
C THR A 886 3.21 34.91 22.49
N TYR A 887 2.45 33.99 21.89
CA TYR A 887 2.86 33.33 20.65
C TYR A 887 2.47 34.15 19.42
N LEU A 888 3.37 34.24 18.43
CA LEU A 888 3.15 35.04 17.21
C LEU A 888 2.34 34.31 16.13
N ASN A 889 2.40 32.98 16.11
CA ASN A 889 1.71 32.12 15.15
C ASN A 889 0.99 30.95 15.84
N PRO A 890 0.25 31.19 16.95
CA PRO A 890 -0.17 30.13 17.89
C PRO A 890 -0.99 29.04 17.21
N LYS A 891 -1.75 29.40 16.17
CA LYS A 891 -2.54 28.45 15.34
C LYS A 891 -1.71 27.35 14.67
N LYS A 892 -0.39 27.49 14.52
CA LYS A 892 0.49 26.42 13.98
C LYS A 892 0.77 25.29 14.97
N SER A 893 0.45 25.46 16.26
CA SER A 893 0.47 24.38 17.25
C SER A 893 -0.72 23.43 17.14
N VAL A 894 -1.79 23.83 16.43
CA VAL A 894 -3.05 23.08 16.39
C VAL A 894 -2.85 21.76 15.65
N GLY A 895 -3.15 20.66 16.34
CA GLY A 895 -2.89 19.30 15.84
C GLY A 895 -1.44 18.85 15.97
N SER A 896 -0.54 19.65 16.56
CA SER A 896 0.76 19.16 16.98
C SER A 896 0.59 18.24 18.19
N ILE A 897 1.27 17.09 18.16
CA ILE A 897 1.42 16.18 19.31
C ILE A 897 2.59 16.60 20.23
N TRP A 898 3.19 17.77 20.01
CA TRP A 898 4.21 18.28 20.90
C TRP A 898 3.58 18.77 22.21
N GLU A 899 3.98 18.14 23.29
CA GLU A 899 3.65 18.48 24.67
C GLU A 899 4.91 18.27 25.52
N PHE A 900 4.90 18.79 26.75
CA PHE A 900 5.96 18.54 27.74
C PHE A 900 5.81 17.13 28.34
N GLN A 901 5.97 16.09 27.51
CA GLN A 901 5.89 14.70 27.94
C GLN A 901 7.11 14.35 28.82
N ASP A 902 6.89 13.47 29.79
CA ASP A 902 7.89 13.02 30.78
C ASP A 902 8.53 14.13 31.64
N LEU A 903 7.74 15.17 32.00
CA LEU A 903 8.12 16.13 33.05
C LEU A 903 8.32 15.42 34.40
N PRO A 904 9.44 15.64 35.12
CA PRO A 904 9.61 15.14 36.48
C PRO A 904 8.60 15.77 37.44
N ASP A 905 8.10 15.00 38.40
CA ASP A 905 7.10 15.38 39.41
C ASP A 905 7.43 16.71 40.12
N LYS A 906 8.73 16.99 40.31
CA LYS A 906 9.26 18.21 40.93
C LYS A 906 9.06 19.47 40.10
N ILE A 907 8.76 19.37 38.80
CA ILE A 907 8.61 20.52 37.90
C ILE A 907 7.13 20.77 37.60
N CYS A 908 6.71 22.00 37.88
CA CYS A 908 5.40 22.52 37.55
C CYS A 908 5.56 23.74 36.63
N ILE A 909 4.68 23.88 35.63
CA ILE A 909 4.74 24.94 34.62
C ILE A 909 3.34 25.52 34.46
N LEU A 910 3.13 26.76 34.90
CA LEU A 910 1.89 27.51 34.71
C LEU A 910 2.05 28.49 33.54
N SER A 911 1.74 28.04 32.33
CA SER A 911 1.64 28.92 31.16
C SER A 911 0.43 29.82 31.26
N ALA A 912 0.55 31.08 30.84
CA ALA A 912 -0.57 32.01 30.76
C ALA A 912 -1.46 31.80 29.53
N ALA A 913 -1.08 30.90 28.61
CA ALA A 913 -1.85 30.54 27.41
C ALA A 913 -1.65 29.06 27.01
N SER A 914 -2.70 28.48 26.41
CA SER A 914 -2.72 27.12 25.85
C SER A 914 -2.24 27.08 24.38
N ASN A 915 -1.99 25.88 23.83
CA ASN A 915 -1.75 25.70 22.39
C ASN A 915 -2.90 26.30 21.57
N GLY A 916 -2.58 27.18 20.63
CA GLY A 916 -3.57 27.94 19.84
C GLY A 916 -3.88 29.35 20.36
N GLU A 917 -3.44 29.72 21.58
CA GLU A 917 -3.70 31.00 22.24
C GLU A 917 -2.41 31.77 22.65
N ALA A 918 -2.56 32.96 23.24
CA ALA A 918 -1.49 33.85 23.68
C ALA A 918 -1.95 34.81 24.80
N SER A 919 -1.02 35.43 25.54
CA SER A 919 -1.31 36.25 26.74
C SER A 919 -1.50 37.78 26.51
N GLN A 920 -2.19 38.47 27.44
CA GLN A 920 -2.81 39.81 27.28
C GLN A 920 -2.84 40.70 28.56
N ILE A 921 -3.31 41.95 28.44
CA ILE A 921 -3.06 43.10 29.35
C ILE A 921 -4.33 43.63 30.08
N PHE A 922 -4.21 44.16 31.32
CA PHE A 922 -5.31 44.74 32.12
C PHE A 922 -5.06 46.20 32.57
N ASN A 923 -5.81 47.14 31.99
CA ASN A 923 -5.56 48.58 32.14
C ASN A 923 -6.01 49.21 33.48
N GLU A 924 -7.18 48.89 34.04
CA GLU A 924 -7.68 49.55 35.28
C GLU A 924 -6.81 49.27 36.50
N LYS A 925 -6.28 48.04 36.57
CA LYS A 925 -5.41 47.57 37.65
C LYS A 925 -3.91 47.70 37.32
N LYS A 926 -3.57 48.06 36.07
CA LYS A 926 -2.23 48.41 35.57
C LYS A 926 -1.18 47.29 35.66
N HIS A 927 -1.55 46.11 35.17
CA HIS A 927 -0.80 44.85 35.18
C HIS A 927 -1.23 43.93 34.02
N SER A 928 -0.54 42.84 33.70
CA SER A 928 -1.15 41.79 32.87
C SER A 928 -2.34 41.18 33.60
N ILE A 929 -3.31 40.65 32.85
CA ILE A 929 -4.52 40.06 33.45
C ILE A 929 -4.13 38.88 34.37
N PHE A 930 -3.13 38.11 33.92
CA PHE A 930 -2.53 37.01 34.67
C PHE A 930 -1.82 37.51 35.94
N THR A 931 -0.95 38.51 35.84
CA THR A 931 -0.14 38.99 36.98
C THR A 931 -0.98 39.67 38.07
N TYR A 932 -1.98 40.50 37.74
CA TYR A 932 -2.81 41.14 38.78
C TYR A 932 -3.51 40.09 39.67
N SER A 933 -4.01 39.03 39.03
CA SER A 933 -4.72 37.95 39.69
C SER A 933 -3.78 37.17 40.62
N LEU A 934 -2.56 36.86 40.15
CA LEU A 934 -1.50 36.24 40.94
C LEU A 934 -1.23 37.01 42.26
N LEU A 935 -1.17 38.34 42.20
CA LEU A 935 -0.84 39.18 43.36
C LEU A 935 -1.98 39.28 44.40
N LYS A 936 -3.24 39.42 43.96
CA LYS A 936 -4.37 39.47 44.91
C LYS A 936 -4.58 38.13 45.62
N GLY A 937 -4.26 37.01 44.95
CA GLY A 937 -4.16 35.71 45.61
C GLY A 937 -3.16 35.71 46.77
N PHE A 938 -1.91 36.15 46.52
CA PHE A 938 -0.87 36.28 47.56
C PHE A 938 -1.24 37.19 48.75
N ALA A 939 -2.19 38.12 48.59
CA ALA A 939 -2.64 39.02 49.63
C ALA A 939 -3.70 38.41 50.59
N GLY A 940 -3.95 37.10 50.51
CA GLY A 940 -4.96 36.40 51.31
C GLY A 940 -6.38 36.44 50.70
N SER A 941 -6.54 36.82 49.42
CA SER A 941 -7.82 36.67 48.71
C SER A 941 -7.97 35.34 47.97
N ALA A 942 -6.93 34.51 47.98
CA ALA A 942 -6.97 33.10 47.57
C ALA A 942 -6.66 32.14 48.73
N ASP A 943 -6.47 32.68 49.94
CA ASP A 943 -6.33 31.96 51.21
C ASP A 943 -7.74 31.61 51.72
N ASP A 944 -7.94 30.39 52.20
CA ASP A 944 -9.22 29.90 52.72
C ASP A 944 -9.48 30.33 54.18
N GLY A 945 -8.47 30.89 54.85
CA GLY A 945 -8.52 31.36 56.23
C GLY A 945 -7.48 30.70 57.15
N ASP A 946 -6.71 29.72 56.67
CA ASP A 946 -5.64 29.06 57.43
C ASP A 946 -4.28 29.81 57.39
N HIS A 947 -4.16 30.81 56.49
CA HIS A 947 -2.99 31.65 56.26
C HIS A 947 -1.78 30.92 55.64
N LEU A 948 -2.01 29.84 54.87
CA LEU A 948 -1.01 29.03 54.15
C LEU A 948 -1.36 28.82 52.67
N LEU A 949 -1.09 29.81 51.83
CA LEU A 949 -1.43 29.72 50.41
C LEU A 949 -0.63 28.63 49.65
N GLU A 950 -1.37 27.67 49.08
CA GLU A 950 -0.89 26.60 48.20
C GLU A 950 -0.92 26.97 46.71
N LEU A 951 -0.12 26.25 45.91
CA LEU A 951 -0.04 26.48 44.46
C LEU A 951 -1.38 26.18 43.76
N GLY A 952 -2.15 25.21 44.25
CA GLY A 952 -3.47 24.84 43.75
C GLY A 952 -4.50 25.97 43.91
N GLU A 953 -4.63 26.52 45.11
CA GLU A 953 -5.56 27.63 45.41
C GLU A 953 -5.29 28.85 44.53
N LEU A 954 -3.99 29.17 44.37
CA LEU A 954 -3.56 30.26 43.51
C LEU A 954 -3.84 29.98 42.03
N ILE A 955 -3.62 28.76 41.55
CA ILE A 955 -3.97 28.35 40.18
C ILE A 955 -5.48 28.43 39.96
N GLU A 956 -6.30 27.97 40.91
CA GLU A 956 -7.75 28.03 40.81
C GLU A 956 -8.25 29.48 40.82
N TYR A 957 -7.75 30.31 41.73
CA TYR A 957 -8.01 31.74 41.76
C TYR A 957 -7.70 32.38 40.39
N ILE A 958 -6.53 32.08 39.82
CA ILE A 958 -6.11 32.57 38.51
C ILE A 958 -6.99 32.03 37.39
N TYR A 959 -7.35 30.75 37.37
CA TYR A 959 -8.18 30.12 36.33
C TYR A 959 -9.61 30.67 36.34
N LYS A 960 -10.11 31.09 37.51
CA LYS A 960 -11.39 31.79 37.67
C LYS A 960 -11.29 33.26 37.27
N VAL A 961 -10.28 33.96 37.79
CA VAL A 961 -10.21 35.42 37.77
C VAL A 961 -9.58 35.96 36.48
N VAL A 962 -8.60 35.29 35.88
CA VAL A 962 -7.96 35.73 34.63
C VAL A 962 -8.92 35.73 33.45
N PRO A 963 -9.68 34.65 33.13
CA PRO A 963 -10.64 34.69 32.04
C PRO A 963 -11.82 35.62 32.33
N THR A 964 -12.18 35.82 33.61
CA THR A 964 -13.22 36.78 34.01
C THR A 964 -12.77 38.21 33.75
N PHE A 965 -11.58 38.58 34.22
CA PHE A 965 -11.01 39.90 33.96
C PHE A 965 -10.75 40.12 32.47
N ALA A 966 -10.26 39.11 31.73
CA ALA A 966 -10.16 39.18 30.27
C ALA A 966 -11.50 39.52 29.61
N ARG A 967 -12.60 38.87 29.99
CA ARG A 967 -13.94 39.20 29.45
C ARG A 967 -14.43 40.60 29.84
N THR A 968 -14.05 41.13 31.00
CA THR A 968 -14.37 42.52 31.38
C THR A 968 -13.49 43.55 30.68
N VAL A 969 -12.31 43.15 30.21
CA VAL A 969 -11.38 44.01 29.47
C VAL A 969 -11.76 44.03 27.99
N SER A 970 -12.08 45.22 27.48
CA SER A 970 -12.55 45.38 26.10
C SER A 970 -11.48 44.99 25.07
N ASN A 971 -11.91 44.35 23.98
CA ASN A 971 -11.09 43.92 22.83
C ASN A 971 -10.00 42.86 23.12
N SER A 972 -10.03 42.15 24.25
CA SER A 972 -9.16 40.99 24.43
C SER A 972 -9.64 39.77 23.62
N ASN A 973 -8.71 39.00 23.08
CA ASN A 973 -8.94 37.63 22.60
C ASN A 973 -9.18 36.66 23.77
N ARG A 974 -9.40 35.39 23.45
CA ARG A 974 -9.39 34.32 24.46
C ARG A 974 -7.95 34.04 24.92
N GLN A 975 -7.79 34.00 26.23
CA GLN A 975 -6.57 33.58 26.92
C GLN A 975 -6.97 32.64 28.06
N ASN A 976 -6.66 31.36 27.92
CA ASN A 976 -6.79 30.38 28.98
C ASN A 976 -5.38 29.93 29.41
N PRO A 977 -4.95 30.18 30.66
CA PRO A 977 -3.72 29.60 31.19
C PRO A 977 -3.76 28.06 31.17
N ALA A 978 -2.59 27.44 31.07
CA ALA A 978 -2.40 25.99 31.00
C ALA A 978 -1.31 25.56 31.98
N PHE A 979 -1.59 24.54 32.79
CA PHE A 979 -0.67 24.01 33.79
C PHE A 979 -0.15 22.63 33.37
N TYR A 980 1.14 22.39 33.57
CA TYR A 980 1.82 21.12 33.31
C TYR A 980 2.68 20.77 34.53
N GLY A 981 2.36 19.68 35.21
CA GLY A 981 2.98 19.29 36.47
C GLY A 981 1.97 18.62 37.40
N MET A 982 2.42 18.14 38.55
CA MET A 982 1.58 17.30 39.44
C MET A 982 1.54 17.78 40.90
N ASP A 983 2.43 18.70 41.30
CA ASP A 983 2.58 19.16 42.69
C ASP A 983 1.78 20.45 42.97
N LEU A 984 0.46 20.30 43.09
CA LEU A 984 -0.47 21.42 43.35
C LEU A 984 -0.65 21.74 44.85
N LYS A 985 -0.58 20.73 45.72
CA LYS A 985 -0.79 20.88 47.18
C LYS A 985 0.44 21.37 47.95
N ARG A 986 1.34 22.05 47.25
CA ARG A 986 2.53 22.62 47.88
C ARG A 986 2.22 24.02 48.34
N THR A 987 2.31 24.25 49.65
CA THR A 987 2.38 25.61 50.21
C THR A 987 3.50 26.38 49.53
N ILE A 988 3.15 27.49 48.91
CA ILE A 988 4.11 28.41 48.29
C ILE A 988 4.35 29.64 49.16
N LEU A 989 3.41 30.00 50.04
CA LEU A 989 3.48 31.18 50.90
C LEU A 989 2.85 30.90 52.29
N ASP A 990 3.51 31.32 53.38
CA ASP A 990 3.05 31.17 54.78
C ASP A 990 2.95 32.55 55.45
N LEU A 991 1.75 32.90 55.93
CA LEU A 991 1.36 34.20 56.49
C LEU A 991 1.06 34.16 58.01
N ARG A 992 1.36 33.04 58.69
CA ARG A 992 1.13 32.83 60.14
C ARG A 992 2.24 33.37 61.04
#